data_AF-A0A3D4V1H3-F1
#
_entry.id   AF-A0A3D4V1H3-F1
#
_cell.length_a   1.000
_cell.length_b   1.000
_cell.length_c   1.000
_cell.angle_alpha   90.00
_cell.angle_beta   90.00
_cell.angle_gamma   90.00
#
_symmetry.space_group_name_H-M   'P 1'
#
loop_
_entity.id
_entity.type
_entity.pdbx_description
1 polymer ?
#
loop_
_entity_poly.entity_id
_entity_poly.type
_entity_poly.pdbx_seq_one_letter_code
_entity_poly.pdbx_strand_id
1 'polypeptide(L)'
;MAQTFRPYQSQGVALNQLNLPQGAESIEASKTMQVLSQGLDRMSQWAFKQANIQAQEEGTKWGVENAPKLADIKKAYKENKNTSDLFEFGNTTFGRYARQSALKTLENEVLLTATNDINDLVFKATQNNTAPSVLENQLNATILGITDPIKASAPQLASLLKAKLGIQTAGEFDRYRTSHAKGSVGVITTKGRQAVNNWINTLPQLLYSALKSIDSESPEKFAEAINAIKVKGAEVVRDGGYTKGSAETKINEIDTKIKDWIATQFTDEVFERDLNNKFDIKTPFILIEAIRNNKYTGDDPEAKKIMALLNYINDPNIKDKKGILVPTIAEIHSKVLANYNTNISNEVAEINLSKKRSEKIKIEKEEELLAIFDKTEPLTKGADGDVDKAEKIIKTIRDAGFPNLADKYSDQLASLKIDNAHPPSSDQATKLHVKEMIKGKRGTYLKLNNFKTSLSEKDYDDFRDQLEASLNKRMDLAKGEIVSAIGFNWELEKFSTLVGDDKANAREAKRILTLLNREFINASREGTDFFPLERVKVLIEASNIKLEDDIRLKALNRSINNINQHINYFTEKAVQENTEFIDVITGENDEKTLQNWINLISNWKDFEELNDIPQQYRAGIVLQWWRDRGTTPWNKRIENELVKLRKGLPGG
;
A
#
# COMPACT_ATOMS: atom_id res chain seq x y z
N MET A 1 -78.53 -33.95 30.51
CA MET A 1 -79.66 -34.43 31.33
C MET A 1 -79.56 -33.77 32.69
N ALA A 2 -80.28 -32.67 32.91
CA ALA A 2 -80.28 -31.93 34.18
C ALA A 2 -81.60 -32.18 34.90
N GLN A 3 -81.53 -32.78 36.09
CA GLN A 3 -82.68 -32.94 36.97
C GLN A 3 -83.09 -31.56 37.50
N THR A 4 -84.33 -31.18 37.22
CA THR A 4 -85.03 -30.03 37.79
C THR A 4 -85.09 -30.13 39.31
N PHE A 5 -84.36 -29.24 40.00
CA PHE A 5 -84.55 -29.01 41.44
C PHE A 5 -85.90 -28.32 41.66
N ARG A 6 -86.80 -29.00 42.37
CA ARG A 6 -88.05 -28.41 42.87
C ARG A 6 -87.74 -27.47 44.06
N PRO A 7 -88.38 -26.31 44.17
CA PRO A 7 -88.23 -25.45 45.33
C PRO A 7 -88.85 -26.11 46.58
N TYR A 8 -88.13 -26.05 47.70
CA TYR A 8 -88.62 -26.44 49.02
C TYR A 8 -89.82 -25.56 49.40
N GLN A 9 -91.01 -26.15 49.54
CA GLN A 9 -92.12 -25.53 50.25
C GLN A 9 -91.89 -25.73 51.75
N SER A 10 -91.69 -24.65 52.51
CA SER A 10 -91.69 -24.73 53.97
C SER A 10 -93.11 -25.06 54.44
N GLN A 11 -93.37 -26.30 54.87
CA GLN A 11 -94.51 -26.59 55.73
C GLN A 11 -94.24 -25.92 57.08
N GLY A 12 -94.79 -24.73 57.27
CA GLY A 12 -94.84 -24.08 58.58
C GLY A 12 -95.71 -24.90 59.52
N VAL A 13 -95.09 -25.73 60.36
CA VAL A 13 -95.75 -26.31 61.53
C VAL A 13 -95.72 -25.24 62.62
N ALA A 14 -96.86 -24.59 62.83
CA ALA A 14 -97.06 -23.68 63.95
C ALA A 14 -97.12 -24.49 65.26
N LEU A 15 -95.97 -24.62 65.94
CA LEU A 15 -95.88 -25.07 67.32
C LEU A 15 -95.73 -23.85 68.22
N ASN A 16 -96.81 -23.09 68.35
CA ASN A 16 -96.93 -22.07 69.38
C ASN A 16 -98.12 -22.48 70.25
N GLN A 17 -97.82 -22.89 71.49
CA GLN A 17 -98.69 -23.30 72.62
C GLN A 17 -98.47 -24.75 73.08
N LEU A 18 -97.29 -25.02 73.62
CA LEU A 18 -97.17 -26.00 74.72
C LEU A 18 -96.41 -25.34 75.86
N ASN A 19 -97.18 -24.94 76.88
CA ASN A 19 -96.69 -24.37 78.12
C ASN A 19 -96.15 -25.53 78.97
N LEU A 20 -94.84 -25.78 78.93
CA LEU A 20 -94.18 -26.78 79.76
C LEU A 20 -93.63 -26.13 81.06
N PRO A 21 -93.57 -26.88 82.19
CA PRO A 21 -93.24 -26.33 83.49
C PRO A 21 -91.78 -25.86 83.57
N GLN A 22 -91.56 -24.66 84.15
CA GLN A 22 -90.24 -24.07 84.38
C GLN A 22 -89.48 -24.81 85.49
N GLY A 23 -88.75 -25.86 85.12
CA GLY A 23 -87.62 -26.39 85.89
C GLY A 23 -86.30 -25.82 85.35
N ALA A 24 -85.27 -25.72 86.18
CA ALA A 24 -83.93 -25.23 85.82
C ALA A 24 -83.33 -25.91 84.56
N GLU A 25 -83.74 -27.15 84.29
CA GLU A 25 -83.39 -27.94 83.10
C GLU A 25 -83.93 -27.33 81.78
N SER A 26 -85.07 -26.64 81.80
CA SER A 26 -85.64 -25.97 80.60
C SER A 26 -84.89 -24.71 80.18
N ILE A 27 -84.30 -24.00 81.16
CA ILE A 27 -83.48 -22.80 80.94
C ILE A 27 -82.10 -23.23 80.43
N GLU A 28 -81.53 -24.32 80.94
CA GLU A 28 -80.31 -24.92 80.40
C GLU A 28 -80.51 -25.52 79.00
N ALA A 29 -81.64 -26.20 78.74
CA ALA A 29 -82.01 -26.68 77.40
C ALA A 29 -82.18 -25.52 76.40
N SER A 30 -82.75 -24.38 76.82
CA SER A 30 -82.90 -23.20 75.96
C SER A 30 -81.54 -22.52 75.66
N LYS A 31 -80.65 -22.41 76.66
CA LYS A 31 -79.29 -21.86 76.45
C LYS A 31 -78.44 -22.76 75.56
N THR A 32 -78.53 -24.09 75.75
CA THR A 32 -77.84 -25.06 74.89
C THR A 32 -78.41 -25.08 73.48
N MET A 33 -79.72 -24.98 73.29
CA MET A 33 -80.34 -24.80 71.96
C MET A 33 -79.91 -23.49 71.28
N GLN A 34 -79.76 -22.38 72.02
CA GLN A 34 -79.29 -21.12 71.46
C GLN A 34 -77.80 -21.17 71.06
N VAL A 35 -76.96 -21.84 71.85
CA VAL A 35 -75.54 -22.09 71.50
C VAL A 35 -75.43 -23.04 70.30
N LEU A 36 -76.28 -24.07 70.23
CA LEU A 36 -76.36 -24.97 69.08
C LEU A 36 -76.84 -24.22 67.82
N SER A 37 -77.85 -23.36 67.92
CA SER A 37 -78.32 -22.51 66.81
C SER A 37 -77.20 -21.59 66.31
N GLN A 38 -76.46 -20.93 67.22
CA GLN A 38 -75.32 -20.09 66.86
C GLN A 38 -74.16 -20.90 66.25
N GLY A 39 -73.94 -22.14 66.72
CA GLY A 39 -72.96 -23.06 66.15
C GLY A 39 -73.35 -23.50 64.73
N LEU A 40 -74.62 -23.86 64.52
CA LEU A 40 -75.18 -24.22 63.22
C LEU A 40 -75.17 -23.04 62.24
N ASP A 41 -75.43 -21.82 62.71
CA ASP A 41 -75.34 -20.60 61.90
C ASP A 41 -73.90 -20.33 61.45
N ARG A 42 -72.90 -20.46 62.36
CA ARG A 42 -71.48 -20.30 62.02
C ARG A 42 -70.99 -21.40 61.06
N MET A 43 -71.40 -22.65 61.29
CA MET A 43 -71.08 -23.76 60.38
C MET A 43 -71.72 -23.55 59.00
N SER A 44 -72.98 -23.11 58.94
CA SER A 44 -73.67 -22.81 57.70
C SER A 44 -73.01 -21.64 56.95
N GLN A 45 -72.64 -20.56 57.64
CA GLN A 45 -71.89 -19.45 57.05
C GLN A 45 -70.52 -19.88 56.52
N TRP A 46 -69.80 -20.74 57.25
CA TRP A 46 -68.52 -21.28 56.79
C TRP A 46 -68.70 -22.18 55.56
N ALA A 47 -69.71 -23.06 55.56
CA ALA A 47 -70.04 -23.91 54.41
C ALA A 47 -70.43 -23.08 53.18
N PHE A 48 -71.27 -22.04 53.33
CA PHE A 48 -71.59 -21.12 52.25
C PHE A 48 -70.37 -20.32 51.77
N LYS A 49 -69.43 -19.96 52.66
CA LYS A 49 -68.17 -19.32 52.27
C LYS A 49 -67.28 -20.28 51.48
N GLN A 50 -67.09 -21.52 51.94
CA GLN A 50 -66.30 -22.54 51.24
C GLN A 50 -66.92 -22.89 49.88
N ALA A 51 -68.25 -23.08 49.82
CA ALA A 51 -68.96 -23.31 48.57
C ALA A 51 -68.81 -22.13 47.59
N ASN A 52 -68.84 -20.88 48.09
CA ASN A 52 -68.55 -19.72 47.26
C ASN A 52 -67.10 -19.71 46.75
N ILE A 53 -66.11 -20.02 47.58
CA ILE A 53 -64.70 -20.08 47.17
C ILE A 53 -64.50 -21.16 46.10
N GLN A 54 -65.05 -22.37 46.32
CA GLN A 54 -64.99 -23.45 45.34
C GLN A 54 -65.67 -23.07 44.03
N ALA A 55 -66.85 -22.45 44.07
CA ALA A 55 -67.54 -21.97 42.88
C ALA A 55 -66.74 -20.87 42.14
N GLN A 56 -65.96 -20.05 42.86
CA GLN A 56 -65.06 -19.07 42.25
C GLN A 56 -63.87 -19.73 41.54
N GLU A 57 -63.24 -20.72 42.18
CA GLU A 57 -62.11 -21.45 41.59
C GLU A 57 -62.53 -22.27 40.37
N GLU A 58 -63.62 -23.04 40.49
CA GLU A 58 -64.17 -23.83 39.38
C GLU A 58 -64.67 -22.92 38.26
N GLY A 59 -65.34 -21.82 38.60
CA GLY A 59 -65.77 -20.81 37.63
C GLY A 59 -64.57 -20.24 36.87
N THR A 60 -63.51 -19.87 37.58
CA THR A 60 -62.29 -19.33 36.97
C THR A 60 -61.65 -20.32 36.02
N LYS A 61 -61.48 -21.60 36.42
CA LYS A 61 -60.92 -22.67 35.57
C LYS A 61 -61.78 -22.88 34.32
N TRP A 62 -63.09 -23.02 34.50
CA TRP A 62 -64.02 -23.21 33.39
C TRP A 62 -64.00 -22.03 32.41
N GLY A 63 -63.92 -20.81 32.93
CA GLY A 63 -63.79 -19.60 32.12
C GLY A 63 -62.50 -19.53 31.30
N VAL A 64 -61.37 -20.06 31.79
CA VAL A 64 -60.14 -20.16 30.99
C VAL A 64 -60.31 -21.18 29.87
N GLU A 65 -60.85 -22.37 30.18
CA GLU A 65 -60.98 -23.48 29.23
C GLU A 65 -62.00 -23.20 28.12
N ASN A 66 -63.04 -22.42 28.42
CA ASN A 66 -64.14 -22.11 27.50
C ASN A 66 -64.12 -20.66 27.02
N ALA A 67 -62.98 -19.99 27.12
CA ALA A 67 -62.84 -18.64 26.61
C ALA A 67 -63.05 -18.61 25.08
N PRO A 68 -63.94 -17.75 24.54
CA PRO A 68 -64.09 -17.59 23.10
C PRO A 68 -62.79 -17.06 22.49
N LYS A 69 -62.37 -17.61 21.35
CA LYS A 69 -61.21 -17.12 20.61
C LYS A 69 -61.56 -15.86 19.82
N LEU A 70 -60.55 -15.04 19.52
CA LEU A 70 -60.74 -13.82 18.73
C LEU A 70 -61.32 -14.11 17.33
N ALA A 71 -60.90 -15.22 16.72
CA ALA A 71 -61.39 -15.64 15.40
C ALA A 71 -62.91 -15.90 15.40
N ASP A 72 -63.43 -16.51 16.47
CA ASP A 72 -64.85 -16.84 16.61
C ASP A 72 -65.69 -15.58 16.82
N ILE A 73 -65.19 -14.61 17.58
CA ILE A 73 -65.83 -13.30 17.76
C ILE A 73 -65.88 -12.53 16.43
N LYS A 74 -64.77 -12.51 15.68
CA LYS A 74 -64.74 -11.88 14.35
C LYS A 74 -65.71 -12.55 13.37
N LYS A 75 -65.86 -13.87 13.42
CA LYS A 75 -66.82 -14.62 12.60
C LYS A 75 -68.27 -14.30 12.99
N ALA A 76 -68.59 -14.31 14.28
CA ALA A 76 -69.92 -13.95 14.79
C ALA A 76 -70.31 -12.52 14.43
N TYR A 77 -69.37 -11.58 14.51
CA TYR A 77 -69.57 -10.19 14.10
C TYR A 77 -69.84 -10.06 12.60
N LYS A 78 -69.10 -10.78 11.74
CA LYS A 78 -69.35 -10.80 10.28
C LYS A 78 -70.70 -11.42 9.91
N GLU A 79 -71.15 -12.41 10.68
CA GLU A 79 -72.42 -13.11 10.47
C GLU A 79 -73.63 -12.38 11.11
N ASN A 80 -73.45 -11.17 11.67
CA ASN A 80 -74.48 -10.42 12.41
C ASN A 80 -75.16 -11.22 13.55
N LYS A 81 -74.45 -12.17 14.15
CA LYS A 81 -74.94 -12.91 15.33
C LYS A 81 -74.64 -12.13 16.61
N ASN A 82 -75.49 -12.28 17.62
CA ASN A 82 -75.26 -11.66 18.94
C ASN A 82 -73.98 -12.22 19.56
N THR A 83 -72.93 -11.39 19.56
CA THR A 83 -71.62 -11.73 20.16
C THR A 83 -71.69 -11.93 21.68
N SER A 84 -72.78 -11.47 22.32
CA SER A 84 -73.08 -11.66 23.74
C SER A 84 -73.37 -13.12 24.08
N ASP A 85 -73.88 -13.90 23.13
CA ASP A 85 -74.22 -15.32 23.29
C ASP A 85 -72.96 -16.18 23.42
N LEU A 86 -71.81 -15.67 22.98
CA LEU A 86 -70.51 -16.33 23.18
C LEU A 86 -70.05 -16.29 24.65
N PHE A 87 -70.67 -15.45 25.49
CA PHE A 87 -70.35 -15.32 26.91
C PHE A 87 -71.56 -15.68 27.80
N GLU A 88 -72.27 -16.77 27.46
CA GLU A 88 -73.38 -17.35 28.23
C GLU A 88 -72.92 -17.99 29.55
N PHE A 89 -72.41 -17.16 30.45
CA PHE A 89 -72.16 -17.52 31.84
C PHE A 89 -73.36 -17.02 32.67
N GLY A 90 -74.06 -17.94 33.34
CA GLY A 90 -75.22 -17.59 34.19
C GLY A 90 -74.87 -16.57 35.30
N ASN A 91 -75.87 -15.92 35.90
CA ASN A 91 -75.65 -14.87 36.92
C ASN A 91 -75.27 -15.41 38.32
N THR A 92 -74.69 -16.61 38.40
CA THR A 92 -74.24 -17.24 39.66
C THR A 92 -72.82 -16.78 40.01
N THR A 93 -72.37 -17.02 41.25
CA THR A 93 -70.96 -16.78 41.64
C THR A 93 -70.01 -17.47 40.65
N PHE A 94 -70.28 -18.73 40.29
CA PHE A 94 -69.53 -19.46 39.27
C PHE A 94 -69.48 -18.71 37.93
N GLY A 95 -70.63 -18.31 37.38
CA GLY A 95 -70.69 -17.70 36.05
C GLY A 95 -70.05 -16.31 36.00
N ARG A 96 -70.12 -15.52 37.08
CA ARG A 96 -69.43 -14.21 37.14
C ARG A 96 -67.92 -14.34 37.04
N TYR A 97 -67.33 -15.28 37.80
CA TYR A 97 -65.89 -15.52 37.79
C TYR A 97 -65.44 -16.22 36.49
N ALA A 98 -66.27 -17.12 35.94
CA ALA A 98 -66.02 -17.71 34.63
C ALA A 98 -65.99 -16.66 33.52
N ARG A 99 -66.96 -15.73 33.48
CA ARG A 99 -66.97 -14.62 32.51
C ARG A 99 -65.74 -13.73 32.68
N GLN A 100 -65.36 -13.39 33.91
CA GLN A 100 -64.18 -12.55 34.16
C GLN A 100 -62.89 -13.22 33.68
N SER A 101 -62.74 -14.52 33.95
CA SER A 101 -61.59 -15.30 33.52
C SER A 101 -61.53 -15.44 32.00
N ALA A 102 -62.67 -15.74 31.35
CA ALA A 102 -62.78 -15.81 29.90
C ALA A 102 -62.42 -14.48 29.21
N LEU A 103 -62.90 -13.36 29.74
CA LEU A 103 -62.57 -12.02 29.22
C LEU A 103 -61.07 -11.70 29.36
N LYS A 104 -60.43 -12.13 30.45
CA LYS A 104 -58.98 -11.95 30.66
C LYS A 104 -58.15 -12.80 29.71
N THR A 105 -58.58 -14.04 29.45
CA THR A 105 -57.93 -14.90 28.44
C THR A 105 -58.05 -14.29 27.05
N LEU A 106 -59.24 -13.81 26.68
CA LEU A 106 -59.46 -13.10 25.43
C LEU A 106 -58.61 -11.82 25.33
N GLU A 107 -58.50 -11.04 26.41
CA GLU A 107 -57.64 -9.85 26.46
C GLU A 107 -56.20 -10.19 26.06
N ASN A 108 -55.63 -11.24 26.65
CA ASN A 108 -54.26 -11.67 26.37
C ASN A 108 -54.09 -12.15 24.92
N GLU A 109 -55.03 -12.94 24.40
CA GLU A 109 -55.01 -13.41 23.01
C GLU A 109 -55.07 -12.24 22.02
N VAL A 110 -55.96 -11.27 22.29
CA VAL A 110 -56.12 -10.08 21.46
C VAL A 110 -54.87 -9.23 21.49
N LEU A 111 -54.29 -8.98 22.68
CA LEU A 111 -53.05 -8.20 22.80
C LEU A 111 -51.90 -8.86 22.05
N LEU A 112 -51.75 -10.19 22.14
CA LEU A 112 -50.71 -10.92 21.42
C LEU A 112 -50.88 -10.81 19.90
N THR A 113 -52.10 -11.06 19.41
CA THR A 113 -52.41 -11.01 17.97
C THR A 113 -52.21 -9.60 17.42
N ALA A 114 -52.77 -8.59 18.11
CA ALA A 114 -52.63 -7.20 17.73
C ALA A 114 -51.17 -6.74 17.72
N THR A 115 -50.38 -7.16 18.72
CA THR A 115 -48.95 -6.84 18.78
C THR A 115 -48.20 -7.39 17.56
N ASN A 116 -48.50 -8.63 17.17
CA ASN A 116 -47.88 -9.23 15.99
C ASN A 116 -48.28 -8.45 14.73
N ASP A 117 -49.57 -8.14 14.53
CA ASP A 117 -50.06 -7.39 13.38
C ASP A 117 -49.43 -5.98 13.30
N ILE A 118 -49.31 -5.30 14.45
CA ILE A 118 -48.66 -3.98 14.55
C ILE A 118 -47.18 -4.07 14.16
N ASN A 119 -46.44 -5.04 14.70
CA ASN A 119 -45.03 -5.23 14.40
C ASN A 119 -44.82 -5.54 12.91
N ASP A 120 -45.69 -6.36 12.33
CA ASP A 120 -45.64 -6.73 10.92
C ASP A 120 -45.88 -5.53 9.99
N LEU A 121 -46.82 -4.65 10.35
CA LEU A 121 -47.07 -3.39 9.65
C LEU A 121 -45.89 -2.44 9.73
N VAL A 122 -45.30 -2.26 10.91
CA VAL A 122 -44.13 -1.40 11.11
C VAL A 122 -42.93 -1.95 10.33
N PHE A 123 -42.74 -3.26 10.32
CA PHE A 123 -41.68 -3.92 9.54
C PHE A 123 -41.87 -3.68 8.04
N LYS A 124 -43.06 -3.93 7.50
CA LYS A 124 -43.39 -3.68 6.07
C LYS A 124 -43.23 -2.21 5.70
N ALA A 125 -43.62 -1.29 6.58
CA ALA A 125 -43.45 0.14 6.36
C ALA A 125 -41.97 0.58 6.38
N THR A 126 -41.14 -0.09 7.19
CA THR A 126 -39.68 0.11 7.21
C THR A 126 -39.04 -0.40 5.93
N GLN A 127 -39.42 -1.59 5.47
CA GLN A 127 -38.91 -2.18 4.24
C GLN A 127 -39.26 -1.34 2.99
N ASN A 128 -40.50 -0.83 2.93
CA ASN A 128 -41.02 -0.13 1.75
C ASN A 128 -40.86 1.40 1.82
N ASN A 129 -40.26 1.93 2.89
CA ASN A 129 -40.14 3.37 3.14
C ASN A 129 -41.48 4.11 2.98
N THR A 130 -42.54 3.55 3.56
CA THR A 130 -43.91 4.10 3.50
C THR A 130 -44.00 5.48 4.16
N ALA A 131 -44.82 6.40 3.66
CA ALA A 131 -44.99 7.68 4.35
C ALA A 131 -45.57 7.49 5.77
N PRO A 132 -45.07 8.20 6.82
CA PRO A 132 -45.55 8.04 8.19
C PRO A 132 -47.07 8.20 8.34
N SER A 133 -47.69 9.13 7.62
CA SER A 133 -49.16 9.32 7.65
C SER A 133 -49.93 8.07 7.20
N VAL A 134 -49.39 7.29 6.26
CA VAL A 134 -50.01 6.05 5.78
C VAL A 134 -49.89 4.95 6.83
N LEU A 135 -48.73 4.82 7.49
CA LEU A 135 -48.56 3.85 8.57
C LEU A 135 -49.47 4.17 9.76
N GLU A 136 -49.60 5.43 10.16
CA GLU A 136 -50.50 5.86 11.24
C GLU A 136 -51.95 5.45 10.96
N ASN A 137 -52.43 5.68 9.74
CA ASN A 137 -53.76 5.26 9.31
C ASN A 137 -53.93 3.73 9.34
N GLN A 138 -52.91 2.98 8.92
CA GLN A 138 -52.93 1.52 8.96
C GLN A 138 -52.96 0.98 10.39
N LEU A 139 -52.17 1.55 11.30
CA LEU A 139 -52.17 1.17 12.72
C LEU A 139 -53.52 1.47 13.38
N ASN A 140 -54.10 2.63 13.12
CA ASN A 140 -55.42 3.01 13.63
C ASN A 140 -56.53 2.08 13.08
N ALA A 141 -56.47 1.74 11.79
CA ALA A 141 -57.40 0.80 11.17
C ALA A 141 -57.30 -0.60 11.79
N THR A 142 -56.08 -1.08 12.08
CA THR A 142 -55.85 -2.36 12.76
C THR A 142 -56.42 -2.38 14.17
N ILE A 143 -56.20 -1.31 14.95
CA ILE A 143 -56.79 -1.18 16.30
C ILE A 143 -58.31 -1.27 16.20
N LEU A 144 -58.94 -0.49 15.33
CA LEU A 144 -60.40 -0.49 15.15
C LEU A 144 -60.92 -1.86 14.70
N GLY A 145 -60.27 -2.49 13.72
CA GLY A 145 -60.64 -3.81 13.21
C GLY A 145 -60.55 -4.94 14.25
N ILE A 146 -59.79 -4.73 15.33
CA ILE A 146 -59.68 -5.65 16.47
C ILE A 146 -60.68 -5.28 17.58
N THR A 147 -60.85 -3.99 17.88
CA THR A 147 -61.68 -3.55 19.02
C THR A 147 -63.17 -3.49 18.70
N ASP A 148 -63.55 -3.18 17.46
CA ASP A 148 -64.95 -3.01 17.06
C ASP A 148 -65.78 -4.30 17.19
N PRO A 149 -65.28 -5.49 16.79
CA PRO A 149 -65.99 -6.76 17.01
C PRO A 149 -66.22 -7.10 18.48
N ILE A 150 -65.33 -6.64 19.39
CA ILE A 150 -65.41 -6.93 20.83
C ILE A 150 -66.38 -5.97 21.53
N LYS A 151 -66.57 -4.77 20.98
CA LYS A 151 -67.38 -3.70 21.59
C LYS A 151 -68.83 -4.12 21.87
N ALA A 152 -69.41 -4.96 21.02
CA ALA A 152 -70.79 -5.42 21.15
C ALA A 152 -71.00 -6.40 22.32
N SER A 153 -70.03 -7.26 22.62
CA SER A 153 -70.11 -8.24 23.72
C SER A 153 -69.49 -7.74 25.02
N ALA A 154 -68.40 -6.99 24.95
CA ALA A 154 -67.61 -6.55 26.09
C ALA A 154 -67.11 -5.11 25.91
N PRO A 155 -67.98 -4.09 26.08
CA PRO A 155 -67.64 -2.69 25.80
C PRO A 155 -66.49 -2.15 26.68
N GLN A 156 -66.42 -2.59 27.94
CA GLN A 156 -65.35 -2.22 28.87
C GLN A 156 -63.99 -2.78 28.42
N LEU A 157 -63.96 -4.05 27.98
CA LEU A 157 -62.74 -4.68 27.47
C LEU A 157 -62.28 -4.03 26.16
N ALA A 158 -63.21 -3.74 25.23
CA ALA A 158 -62.90 -3.07 23.99
C ALA A 158 -62.26 -1.68 24.23
N SER A 159 -62.78 -0.90 25.19
CA SER A 159 -62.20 0.39 25.57
C SER A 159 -60.80 0.26 26.17
N LEU A 160 -60.59 -0.74 27.03
CA LEU A 160 -59.28 -1.02 27.64
C LEU A 160 -58.25 -1.45 26.58
N LEU A 161 -58.63 -2.38 25.70
CA LEU A 161 -57.79 -2.85 24.61
C LEU A 161 -57.43 -1.72 23.65
N LYS A 162 -58.39 -0.88 23.28
CA LYS A 162 -58.15 0.30 22.44
C LYS A 162 -57.09 1.23 23.06
N ALA A 163 -57.19 1.49 24.37
CA ALA A 163 -56.22 2.32 25.07
C ALA A 163 -54.82 1.68 25.11
N LYS A 164 -54.73 0.39 25.48
CA LYS A 164 -53.45 -0.35 25.53
C LYS A 164 -52.75 -0.41 24.18
N LEU A 165 -53.50 -0.78 23.13
CA LEU A 165 -52.97 -0.84 21.77
C LEU A 165 -52.64 0.56 21.23
N GLY A 166 -53.41 1.59 21.60
CA GLY A 166 -53.12 2.99 21.26
C GLY A 166 -51.77 3.45 21.81
N ILE A 167 -51.46 3.12 23.08
CA ILE A 167 -50.15 3.45 23.69
C ILE A 167 -49.02 2.70 22.98
N GLN A 168 -49.20 1.40 22.72
CA GLN A 168 -48.20 0.57 22.06
C GLN A 168 -47.90 1.02 20.63
N THR A 169 -48.95 1.24 19.83
CA THR A 169 -48.83 1.74 18.45
C THR A 169 -48.19 3.11 18.39
N ALA A 170 -48.53 4.02 19.30
CA ALA A 170 -47.88 5.33 19.37
C ALA A 170 -46.36 5.20 19.60
N GLY A 171 -45.93 4.28 20.46
CA GLY A 171 -44.51 4.01 20.70
C GLY A 171 -43.78 3.46 19.46
N GLU A 172 -44.35 2.46 18.79
CA GLU A 172 -43.75 1.92 17.56
C GLU A 172 -43.79 2.90 16.39
N PHE A 173 -44.87 3.67 16.27
CA PHE A 173 -45.01 4.72 15.27
C PHE A 173 -43.95 5.81 15.45
N ASP A 174 -43.69 6.27 16.67
CA ASP A 174 -42.69 7.33 16.92
C ASP A 174 -41.26 6.84 16.63
N ARG A 175 -40.95 5.59 16.96
CA ARG A 175 -39.69 4.93 16.56
C ARG A 175 -39.54 4.90 15.04
N TYR A 176 -40.58 4.46 14.34
CA TYR A 176 -40.61 4.43 12.89
C TYR A 176 -40.42 5.82 12.28
N ARG A 177 -41.22 6.81 12.71
CA ARG A 177 -41.17 8.20 12.25
C ARG A 177 -39.78 8.79 12.41
N THR A 178 -39.16 8.57 13.57
CA THR A 178 -37.79 9.01 13.86
C THR A 178 -36.76 8.35 12.94
N SER A 179 -36.90 7.05 12.69
CA SER A 179 -36.04 6.30 11.75
C SER A 179 -36.19 6.79 10.32
N HIS A 180 -37.44 6.96 9.84
CA HIS A 180 -37.76 7.46 8.51
C HIS A 180 -37.22 8.89 8.29
N ALA A 181 -37.35 9.77 9.30
CA ALA A 181 -36.78 11.11 9.25
C ALA A 181 -35.24 11.07 9.14
N LYS A 182 -34.56 10.22 9.93
CA LYS A 182 -33.10 10.02 9.85
C LYS A 182 -32.67 9.48 8.48
N GLY A 183 -33.38 8.50 7.93
CA GLY A 183 -33.11 7.95 6.59
C GLY A 183 -33.25 8.99 5.48
N SER A 184 -34.31 9.81 5.54
CA SER A 184 -34.56 10.89 4.58
C SER A 184 -33.47 11.97 4.63
N VAL A 185 -33.04 12.37 5.83
CA VAL A 185 -31.91 13.30 6.02
C VAL A 185 -30.60 12.68 5.50
N GLY A 186 -30.38 11.37 5.67
CA GLY A 186 -29.24 10.64 5.11
C GLY A 186 -29.18 10.70 3.58
N VAL A 187 -30.31 10.56 2.89
CA VAL A 187 -30.37 10.66 1.43
C VAL A 187 -30.13 12.10 0.95
N ILE A 188 -30.73 13.10 1.62
CA ILE A 188 -30.54 14.52 1.29
C ILE A 188 -29.07 14.92 1.48
N THR A 189 -28.46 14.53 2.60
CA THR A 189 -27.03 14.80 2.85
C THR A 189 -26.12 14.08 1.87
N THR A 190 -26.44 12.87 1.44
CA THR A 190 -25.63 12.14 0.43
C THR A 190 -25.69 12.82 -0.93
N LYS A 191 -26.89 13.21 -1.41
CA LYS A 191 -27.05 13.97 -2.66
C LYS A 191 -26.36 15.32 -2.60
N GLY A 192 -26.50 16.03 -1.47
CA GLY A 192 -25.81 17.30 -1.23
C GLY A 192 -24.29 17.16 -1.28
N ARG A 193 -23.73 16.15 -0.62
CA ARG A 193 -22.29 15.85 -0.66
C ARG A 193 -21.80 15.49 -2.06
N GLN A 194 -22.60 14.73 -2.82
CA GLN A 194 -22.28 14.42 -4.21
C GLN A 194 -22.28 15.68 -5.09
N ALA A 195 -23.24 16.59 -4.90
CA ALA A 195 -23.27 17.87 -5.61
C ALA A 195 -22.02 18.72 -5.32
N VAL A 196 -21.56 18.75 -4.06
CA VAL A 196 -20.30 19.42 -3.67
C VAL A 196 -19.09 18.81 -4.37
N ASN A 197 -18.96 17.48 -4.36
CA ASN A 197 -17.84 16.81 -5.02
C ASN A 197 -17.87 17.02 -6.54
N ASN A 198 -19.04 16.95 -7.17
CA ASN A 198 -19.20 17.24 -8.59
C ASN A 198 -18.78 18.69 -8.89
N TRP A 199 -19.22 19.65 -8.07
CA TRP A 199 -18.84 21.05 -8.22
C TRP A 199 -17.31 21.25 -8.12
N ILE A 200 -16.70 20.64 -7.10
CA ILE A 200 -15.25 20.63 -6.88
C ILE A 200 -14.49 20.04 -8.09
N ASN A 201 -15.07 19.07 -8.78
CA ASN A 201 -14.46 18.47 -9.98
C ASN A 201 -14.68 19.33 -11.24
N THR A 202 -15.72 20.15 -11.29
CA THR A 202 -15.94 21.11 -12.39
C THR A 202 -15.14 22.41 -12.26
N LEU A 203 -14.52 22.66 -11.10
CA LEU A 203 -13.72 23.86 -10.82
C LEU A 203 -12.71 24.21 -11.93
N PRO A 204 -11.86 23.28 -12.42
CA PRO A 204 -10.87 23.59 -13.46
C PRO A 204 -11.51 24.16 -14.73
N GLN A 205 -12.65 23.61 -15.16
CA GLN A 205 -13.36 24.08 -16.36
C GLN A 205 -13.98 25.46 -16.16
N LEU A 206 -14.54 25.73 -14.98
CA LEU A 206 -15.08 27.04 -14.63
C LEU A 206 -13.98 28.11 -14.61
N LEU A 207 -12.83 27.79 -14.00
CA LEU A 207 -11.68 28.68 -13.93
C LEU A 207 -11.07 28.94 -15.32
N TYR A 208 -10.96 27.91 -16.16
CA TYR A 208 -10.49 28.06 -17.54
C TYR A 208 -11.42 28.94 -18.37
N SER A 209 -12.73 28.74 -18.24
CA SER A 209 -13.74 29.58 -18.90
C SER A 209 -13.65 31.02 -18.43
N ALA A 210 -13.40 31.25 -17.13
CA ALA A 210 -13.16 32.59 -16.59
C ALA A 210 -11.90 33.21 -17.18
N LEU A 211 -10.78 32.48 -17.24
CA LEU A 211 -9.52 32.96 -17.83
C LEU A 211 -9.67 33.35 -19.32
N LYS A 212 -10.43 32.56 -20.09
CA LYS A 212 -10.68 32.78 -21.51
C LYS A 212 -11.65 33.92 -21.82
N SER A 213 -12.70 34.09 -21.02
CA SER A 213 -13.76 35.08 -21.27
C SER A 213 -13.33 36.53 -21.00
N ILE A 214 -12.16 36.75 -20.41
CA ILE A 214 -11.66 38.09 -20.10
C ILE A 214 -10.80 38.56 -21.27
N ASP A 215 -11.33 39.46 -22.08
CA ASP A 215 -10.69 39.97 -23.31
C ASP A 215 -9.45 40.86 -23.08
N SER A 216 -9.11 41.17 -21.83
CA SER A 216 -8.00 42.06 -21.46
C SER A 216 -7.14 41.47 -20.34
N GLU A 217 -5.91 41.95 -20.18
CA GLU A 217 -5.09 41.75 -18.98
C GLU A 217 -5.66 42.55 -17.79
N SER A 218 -6.98 42.54 -17.56
CA SER A 218 -7.61 43.15 -16.39
C SER A 218 -7.60 42.14 -15.26
N PRO A 219 -6.63 42.21 -14.33
CA PRO A 219 -6.56 41.28 -13.21
C PRO A 219 -7.75 41.44 -12.25
N GLU A 220 -8.38 42.62 -12.20
CA GLU A 220 -9.58 42.90 -11.41
C GLU A 220 -10.73 41.98 -11.83
N LYS A 221 -11.04 41.96 -13.13
CA LYS A 221 -12.12 41.12 -13.68
C LYS A 221 -11.86 39.63 -13.45
N PHE A 222 -10.59 39.22 -13.49
CA PHE A 222 -10.25 37.82 -13.23
C PHE A 222 -10.39 37.46 -11.75
N ALA A 223 -9.95 38.34 -10.85
CA ALA A 223 -10.17 38.19 -9.42
C ALA A 223 -11.67 38.15 -9.09
N GLU A 224 -12.48 39.01 -9.70
CA GLU A 224 -13.94 39.02 -9.55
C GLU A 224 -14.58 37.70 -10.00
N ALA A 225 -14.15 37.16 -11.15
CA ALA A 225 -14.65 35.88 -11.65
C ALA A 225 -14.28 34.71 -10.72
N ILE A 226 -13.05 34.68 -10.19
CA ILE A 226 -12.62 33.68 -9.21
C ILE A 226 -13.44 33.80 -7.92
N ASN A 227 -13.68 35.02 -7.45
CA ASN A 227 -14.49 35.24 -6.26
C ASN A 227 -15.95 34.79 -6.46
N ALA A 228 -16.54 35.07 -7.64
CA ALA A 228 -17.88 34.61 -7.99
C ALA A 228 -17.97 33.07 -8.00
N ILE A 229 -16.95 32.38 -8.55
CA ILE A 229 -16.84 30.92 -8.50
C ILE A 229 -16.78 30.46 -7.04
N LYS A 230 -15.92 31.07 -6.21
CA LYS A 230 -15.78 30.71 -4.80
C LYS A 230 -17.09 30.88 -4.01
N VAL A 231 -17.79 32.01 -4.19
CA VAL A 231 -19.09 32.28 -3.54
C VAL A 231 -20.10 31.21 -3.91
N LYS A 232 -20.22 30.87 -5.20
CA LYS A 232 -21.11 29.79 -5.66
C LYS A 232 -20.71 28.44 -5.07
N GLY A 233 -19.42 28.16 -4.94
CA GLY A 233 -18.91 26.95 -4.29
C GLY A 233 -19.30 26.87 -2.82
N ALA A 234 -19.15 27.97 -2.09
CA ALA A 234 -19.55 28.06 -0.69
C ALA A 234 -21.07 27.86 -0.50
N GLU A 235 -21.89 28.38 -1.42
CA GLU A 235 -23.34 28.10 -1.44
C GLU A 235 -23.64 26.62 -1.65
N VAL A 236 -23.01 25.98 -2.63
CA VAL A 236 -23.17 24.53 -2.88
C VAL A 236 -22.71 23.70 -1.67
N VAL A 237 -21.64 24.11 -0.99
CA VAL A 237 -21.17 23.46 0.25
C VAL A 237 -22.16 23.61 1.40
N ARG A 238 -22.71 24.81 1.58
CA ARG A 238 -23.74 25.08 2.60
C ARG A 238 -24.99 24.22 2.37
N ASP A 239 -25.41 24.10 1.11
CA ASP A 239 -26.59 23.32 0.73
C ASP A 239 -26.30 21.80 0.73
N GLY A 240 -25.01 21.42 0.78
CA GLY A 240 -24.54 20.03 0.78
C GLY A 240 -24.80 19.25 2.07
N GLY A 241 -25.36 19.87 3.11
CA GLY A 241 -25.67 19.23 4.39
C GLY A 241 -24.44 18.88 5.23
N TYR A 242 -23.36 19.66 5.10
CA TYR A 242 -22.15 19.54 5.93
C TYR A 242 -22.36 20.21 7.29
N THR A 243 -21.69 19.70 8.33
CA THR A 243 -21.56 20.44 9.60
C THR A 243 -20.69 21.68 9.37
N LYS A 244 -20.76 22.69 10.26
CA LYS A 244 -19.98 23.94 10.12
C LYS A 244 -18.49 23.67 9.89
N GLY A 245 -17.87 22.80 10.69
CA GLY A 245 -16.45 22.45 10.54
C GLY A 245 -16.14 21.71 9.23
N SER A 246 -16.98 20.75 8.82
CA SER A 246 -16.76 20.04 7.55
C SER A 246 -17.02 20.94 6.32
N ALA A 247 -17.93 21.90 6.42
CA ALA A 247 -18.17 22.91 5.39
C ALA A 247 -16.95 23.81 5.22
N GLU A 248 -16.35 24.26 6.33
CA GLU A 248 -15.11 25.04 6.33
C GLU A 248 -13.94 24.28 5.69
N THR A 249 -13.77 22.99 6.03
CA THR A 249 -12.78 22.13 5.35
C THR A 249 -13.03 22.03 3.84
N LYS A 250 -14.29 21.91 3.41
CA LYS A 250 -14.62 21.86 1.98
C LYS A 250 -14.39 23.19 1.28
N ILE A 251 -14.68 24.31 1.91
CA ILE A 251 -14.36 25.64 1.38
C ILE A 251 -12.84 25.81 1.24
N ASN A 252 -12.06 25.34 2.21
CA ASN A 252 -10.60 25.34 2.12
C ASN A 252 -10.07 24.43 1.01
N GLU A 253 -10.74 23.31 0.73
CA GLU A 253 -10.42 22.45 -0.42
C GLU A 253 -10.66 23.18 -1.76
N ILE A 254 -11.73 23.97 -1.86
CA ILE A 254 -12.01 24.82 -3.03
C ILE A 254 -10.88 25.83 -3.23
N ASP A 255 -10.48 26.53 -2.16
CA ASP A 255 -9.37 27.49 -2.20
C ASP A 255 -8.06 26.84 -2.63
N THR A 256 -7.76 25.67 -2.07
CA THR A 256 -6.55 24.91 -2.41
C THR A 256 -6.57 24.49 -3.88
N LYS A 257 -7.70 24.01 -4.40
CA LYS A 257 -7.82 23.64 -5.82
C LYS A 257 -7.73 24.82 -6.77
N ILE A 258 -8.29 25.98 -6.41
CA ILE A 258 -8.12 27.21 -7.19
C ILE A 258 -6.63 27.58 -7.24
N LYS A 259 -5.96 27.61 -6.08
CA LYS A 259 -4.53 27.88 -5.98
C LYS A 259 -3.69 26.91 -6.82
N ASP A 260 -3.96 25.62 -6.71
CA ASP A 260 -3.25 24.59 -7.46
C ASP A 260 -3.48 24.69 -8.95
N TRP A 261 -4.73 24.91 -9.37
CA TRP A 261 -5.09 25.09 -10.77
C TRP A 261 -4.35 26.29 -11.38
N ILE A 262 -4.31 27.45 -10.69
CA ILE A 262 -3.57 28.63 -11.19
C ILE A 262 -2.10 28.28 -11.42
N ALA A 263 -1.48 27.58 -10.45
CA ALA A 263 -0.08 27.21 -10.57
C ALA A 263 0.17 26.19 -11.71
N THR A 264 -0.74 25.22 -11.88
CA THR A 264 -0.67 24.20 -12.94
C THR A 264 -0.91 24.79 -14.33
N GLN A 265 -1.89 25.69 -14.50
CA GLN A 265 -2.13 26.34 -15.79
C GLN A 265 -0.95 27.19 -16.23
N PHE A 266 -0.30 27.86 -15.27
CA PHE A 266 0.92 28.59 -15.54
C PHE A 266 2.07 27.66 -15.99
N THR A 267 2.20 26.47 -15.40
CA THR A 267 3.31 25.55 -15.68
C THR A 267 3.11 24.71 -16.93
N ASP A 268 1.95 24.07 -17.08
CA ASP A 268 1.78 22.94 -18.01
C ASP A 268 1.26 23.41 -19.36
N GLU A 269 0.38 24.41 -19.39
CA GLU A 269 -0.24 24.86 -20.63
C GLU A 269 0.44 26.08 -21.21
N VAL A 270 0.93 26.98 -20.37
CA VAL A 270 1.41 28.27 -20.82
C VAL A 270 2.92 28.34 -20.96
N PHE A 271 3.66 28.00 -19.89
CA PHE A 271 5.12 28.08 -19.91
C PHE A 271 5.71 27.18 -21.00
N GLU A 272 5.17 25.97 -21.18
CA GLU A 272 5.60 25.06 -22.24
C GLU A 272 5.30 25.61 -23.66
N ARG A 273 4.21 26.35 -23.87
CA ARG A 273 3.94 27.02 -25.16
C ARG A 273 4.98 28.08 -25.47
N ASP A 274 5.37 28.88 -24.47
CA ASP A 274 6.41 29.89 -24.64
C ASP A 274 7.80 29.27 -24.85
N LEU A 275 8.08 28.11 -24.23
CA LEU A 275 9.30 27.33 -24.50
C LEU A 275 9.34 26.76 -25.92
N ASN A 276 8.25 26.15 -26.37
CA ASN A 276 8.20 25.48 -27.68
C ASN A 276 8.31 26.46 -28.86
N ASN A 277 7.92 27.73 -28.66
CA ASN A 277 8.02 28.76 -29.69
C ASN A 277 9.43 29.36 -29.83
N LYS A 278 10.36 29.10 -28.89
CA LYS A 278 11.71 29.68 -28.88
C LYS A 278 12.76 28.57 -28.70
N PHE A 279 13.35 28.11 -29.81
CA PHE A 279 14.41 27.06 -29.88
C PHE A 279 15.74 27.41 -29.16
N ASP A 280 15.81 28.46 -28.34
CA ASP A 280 17.03 28.83 -27.61
C ASP A 280 17.04 28.23 -26.20
N ILE A 281 18.05 27.40 -25.93
CA ILE A 281 18.37 26.73 -24.66
C ILE A 281 18.46 27.73 -23.48
N LYS A 282 18.73 29.01 -23.74
CA LYS A 282 18.78 30.07 -22.70
C LYS A 282 17.42 30.61 -22.30
N THR A 283 16.40 30.49 -23.16
CA THR A 283 15.05 31.04 -22.95
C THR A 283 14.38 30.51 -21.66
N PRO A 284 14.41 29.20 -21.36
CA PRO A 284 13.84 28.69 -20.11
C PRO A 284 14.43 29.33 -18.85
N PHE A 285 15.76 29.48 -18.79
CA PHE A 285 16.43 30.08 -17.65
C PHE A 285 16.04 31.56 -17.47
N ILE A 286 16.00 32.31 -18.56
CA ILE A 286 15.61 33.73 -18.54
C ILE A 286 14.16 33.87 -18.07
N LEU A 287 13.24 33.02 -18.54
CA LEU A 287 11.84 33.05 -18.11
C LEU A 287 11.65 32.62 -16.65
N ILE A 288 12.37 31.58 -16.19
CA ILE A 288 12.36 31.15 -14.77
C ILE A 288 12.86 32.28 -13.86
N GLU A 289 13.96 32.93 -14.24
CA GLU A 289 14.53 34.03 -13.47
C GLU A 289 13.64 35.29 -13.53
N ALA A 290 12.98 35.53 -14.66
CA ALA A 290 11.96 36.56 -14.80
C ALA A 290 10.75 36.33 -13.87
N ILE A 291 10.28 35.08 -13.73
CA ILE A 291 9.22 34.71 -12.77
C ILE A 291 9.68 34.99 -11.34
N ARG A 292 10.90 34.57 -10.98
CA ARG A 292 11.49 34.81 -9.66
C ARG A 292 11.54 36.30 -9.30
N ASN A 293 11.80 37.15 -10.30
CA ASN A 293 11.87 38.60 -10.16
C ASN A 293 10.53 39.31 -10.39
N ASN A 294 9.43 38.57 -10.52
CA ASN A 294 8.09 39.09 -10.78
C ASN A 294 7.97 39.96 -12.06
N LYS A 295 8.74 39.61 -13.09
CA LYS A 295 8.84 40.34 -14.37
C LYS A 295 8.70 39.37 -15.54
N TYR A 296 7.67 38.53 -15.54
CA TYR A 296 7.42 37.60 -16.63
C TYR A 296 7.39 38.34 -17.98
N THR A 297 8.18 37.88 -18.94
CA THR A 297 8.35 38.49 -20.29
C THR A 297 7.94 37.56 -21.43
N GLY A 298 7.29 36.43 -21.11
CA GLY A 298 6.76 35.53 -22.13
C GLY A 298 5.65 36.17 -22.96
N ASP A 299 5.37 35.60 -24.12
CA ASP A 299 4.43 36.18 -25.09
C ASP A 299 3.01 35.63 -24.92
N ASP A 300 2.85 34.53 -24.17
CA ASP A 300 1.56 33.88 -23.98
C ASP A 300 0.54 34.76 -23.22
N PRO A 301 -0.64 35.01 -23.82
CA PRO A 301 -1.64 35.89 -23.24
C PRO A 301 -2.28 35.35 -21.95
N GLU A 302 -2.35 34.03 -21.78
CA GLU A 302 -2.93 33.41 -20.58
C GLU A 302 -1.96 33.52 -19.39
N ALA A 303 -0.64 33.35 -19.60
CA ALA A 303 0.35 33.61 -18.53
C ALA A 303 0.37 35.07 -18.11
N LYS A 304 0.28 36.01 -19.07
CA LYS A 304 0.24 37.43 -18.76
C LYS A 304 -0.95 37.77 -17.87
N LYS A 305 -2.13 37.21 -18.14
CA LYS A 305 -3.32 37.34 -17.28
C LYS A 305 -3.09 36.76 -15.89
N ILE A 306 -2.50 35.56 -15.78
CA ILE A 306 -2.19 34.93 -14.49
C ILE A 306 -1.17 35.77 -13.71
N MET A 307 -0.11 36.27 -14.34
CA MET A 307 0.88 37.14 -13.69
C MET A 307 0.30 38.48 -13.28
N ALA A 308 -0.55 39.08 -14.12
CA ALA A 308 -1.29 40.29 -13.77
C ALA A 308 -2.16 40.05 -12.52
N LEU A 309 -2.86 38.92 -12.44
CA LEU A 309 -3.66 38.54 -11.27
C LEU A 309 -2.79 38.41 -10.01
N LEU A 310 -1.63 37.75 -10.11
CA LEU A 310 -0.72 37.58 -8.98
C LEU A 310 -0.16 38.93 -8.51
N ASN A 311 0.19 39.82 -9.44
CA ASN A 311 0.64 41.17 -9.14
C ASN A 311 -0.44 41.98 -8.43
N TYR A 312 -1.65 41.94 -8.96
CA TYR A 312 -2.82 42.60 -8.39
C TYR A 312 -3.10 42.11 -6.97
N ILE A 313 -3.11 40.80 -6.73
CA ILE A 313 -3.37 40.25 -5.40
C ILE A 313 -2.23 40.55 -4.41
N ASN A 314 -0.99 40.68 -4.89
CA ASN A 314 0.16 41.02 -4.05
C ASN A 314 0.30 42.52 -3.75
N ASP A 315 -0.32 43.44 -4.51
CA ASP A 315 -0.18 44.90 -4.31
C ASP A 315 -0.83 45.36 -2.99
N PRO A 316 -0.06 45.79 -1.97
CA PRO A 316 -0.56 46.11 -0.63
C PRO A 316 -1.64 47.21 -0.60
N ASN A 317 -1.80 48.01 -1.66
CA ASN A 317 -2.74 49.12 -1.70
C ASN A 317 -4.20 48.69 -1.97
N ILE A 318 -4.42 47.47 -2.46
CA ILE A 318 -5.77 46.95 -2.73
C ILE A 318 -6.37 46.41 -1.43
N LYS A 319 -7.40 47.08 -0.92
CA LYS A 319 -8.07 46.75 0.36
C LYS A 319 -9.07 45.58 0.25
N ASP A 320 -9.58 45.32 -0.95
CA ASP A 320 -10.65 44.34 -1.21
C ASP A 320 -10.13 42.94 -1.59
N LYS A 321 -8.93 42.57 -1.13
CA LYS A 321 -8.30 41.26 -1.38
C LYS A 321 -8.94 40.08 -0.66
N LYS A 322 -10.01 40.30 0.12
CA LYS A 322 -10.44 39.35 1.15
C LYS A 322 -11.03 38.09 0.52
N GLY A 323 -10.21 37.05 0.46
CA GLY A 323 -10.66 35.67 0.37
C GLY A 323 -10.15 34.86 -0.81
N ILE A 324 -9.38 35.41 -1.75
CA ILE A 324 -8.82 34.59 -2.84
C ILE A 324 -7.46 34.05 -2.40
N LEU A 325 -7.34 32.72 -2.29
CA LEU A 325 -6.06 32.06 -2.09
C LEU A 325 -5.41 31.83 -3.44
N VAL A 326 -4.30 32.51 -3.72
CA VAL A 326 -3.49 32.31 -4.93
C VAL A 326 -2.12 31.75 -4.58
N PRO A 327 -1.46 31.06 -5.54
CA PRO A 327 -0.10 30.60 -5.31
C PRO A 327 0.85 31.77 -5.16
N THR A 328 1.83 31.62 -4.30
CA THR A 328 2.93 32.58 -4.21
C THR A 328 3.83 32.47 -5.44
N ILE A 329 4.57 33.53 -5.77
CA ILE A 329 5.56 33.51 -6.86
C ILE A 329 6.60 32.39 -6.64
N ALA A 330 6.98 32.14 -5.38
CA ALA A 330 7.90 31.06 -5.03
C ALA A 330 7.33 29.67 -5.32
N GLU A 331 6.03 29.44 -5.10
CA GLU A 331 5.36 28.18 -5.41
C GLU A 331 5.25 27.96 -6.92
N ILE A 332 4.94 29.00 -7.69
CA ILE A 332 4.94 28.93 -9.16
C ILE A 332 6.34 28.63 -9.67
N HIS A 333 7.34 29.37 -9.22
CA HIS A 333 8.74 29.14 -9.58
C HIS A 333 9.18 27.71 -9.27
N SER A 334 8.83 27.18 -8.10
CA SER A 334 9.13 25.79 -7.71
C SER A 334 8.48 24.77 -8.63
N LYS A 335 7.18 24.93 -8.96
CA LYS A 335 6.49 24.02 -9.90
C LYS A 335 7.06 24.11 -11.32
N VAL A 336 7.36 25.31 -11.81
CA VAL A 336 7.97 25.51 -13.15
C VAL A 336 9.34 24.83 -13.21
N LEU A 337 10.19 25.03 -12.19
CA LEU A 337 11.50 24.40 -12.12
C LEU A 337 11.40 22.86 -12.04
N ALA A 338 10.43 22.33 -11.29
CA ALA A 338 10.19 20.90 -11.20
C ALA A 338 9.80 20.31 -12.57
N ASN A 339 8.82 20.91 -13.27
CA ASN A 339 8.40 20.45 -14.58
C ASN A 339 9.54 20.53 -15.60
N TYR A 340 10.28 21.65 -15.62
CA TYR A 340 11.45 21.81 -16.49
C TYR A 340 12.52 20.73 -16.27
N ASN A 341 12.85 20.42 -15.01
CA ASN A 341 13.80 19.36 -14.68
C ASN A 341 13.31 17.98 -15.12
N THR A 342 12.01 17.70 -14.99
CA THR A 342 11.40 16.46 -15.48
C THR A 342 11.52 16.35 -17.00
N ASN A 343 11.20 17.42 -17.72
CA ASN A 343 11.30 17.45 -19.19
C ASN A 343 12.75 17.27 -19.68
N ILE A 344 13.72 17.96 -19.08
CA ILE A 344 15.15 17.74 -19.36
C ILE A 344 15.55 16.28 -19.09
N SER A 345 15.13 15.73 -17.95
CA SER A 345 15.48 14.35 -17.60
C SER A 345 14.94 13.36 -18.63
N ASN A 346 13.74 13.59 -19.15
CA ASN A 346 13.14 12.77 -20.19
C ASN A 346 13.90 12.91 -21.52
N GLU A 347 14.22 14.14 -21.95
CA GLU A 347 14.98 14.39 -23.17
C GLU A 347 16.39 13.77 -23.12
N VAL A 348 17.09 13.93 -21.99
CA VAL A 348 18.40 13.30 -21.76
C VAL A 348 18.29 11.77 -21.79
N ALA A 349 17.20 11.20 -21.24
CA ALA A 349 16.95 9.77 -21.31
C ALA A 349 16.74 9.29 -22.76
N GLU A 350 15.98 10.03 -23.57
CA GLU A 350 15.77 9.73 -24.99
C GLU A 350 17.07 9.85 -25.82
N ILE A 351 17.85 10.90 -25.59
CA ILE A 351 19.19 11.06 -26.22
C ILE A 351 20.09 9.89 -25.83
N ASN A 352 20.10 9.49 -24.56
CA ASN A 352 20.89 8.34 -24.12
C ASN A 352 20.40 7.01 -24.72
N LEU A 353 19.08 6.84 -24.89
CA LEU A 353 18.51 5.68 -25.57
C LEU A 353 18.85 5.64 -27.06
N SER A 354 18.79 6.77 -27.76
CA SER A 354 19.18 6.86 -29.17
C SER A 354 20.67 6.55 -29.36
N LYS A 355 21.55 7.11 -28.52
CA LYS A 355 22.99 6.78 -28.51
C LYS A 355 23.24 5.29 -28.24
N LYS A 356 22.53 4.69 -27.28
CA LYS A 356 22.62 3.24 -27.01
C LYS A 356 22.17 2.39 -28.20
N ARG A 357 21.11 2.81 -28.92
CA ARG A 357 20.64 2.12 -30.13
C ARG A 357 21.66 2.23 -31.26
N SER A 358 22.22 3.41 -31.51
CA SER A 358 23.30 3.60 -32.49
C SER A 358 24.52 2.74 -32.16
N GLU A 359 24.97 2.72 -30.91
CA GLU A 359 26.12 1.91 -30.50
C GLU A 359 25.84 0.40 -30.64
N LYS A 360 24.62 -0.03 -30.34
CA LYS A 360 24.19 -1.42 -30.57
C LYS A 360 24.24 -1.79 -32.06
N ILE A 361 23.71 -0.94 -32.94
CA ILE A 361 23.76 -1.13 -34.40
C ILE A 361 25.22 -1.23 -34.86
N LYS A 362 26.09 -0.35 -34.37
CA LYS A 362 27.52 -0.40 -34.67
C LYS A 362 28.13 -1.77 -34.33
N ILE A 363 27.93 -2.27 -33.11
CA ILE A 363 28.50 -3.55 -32.67
C ILE A 363 27.97 -4.71 -33.51
N GLU A 364 26.65 -4.81 -33.69
CA GLU A 364 26.04 -5.91 -34.47
C GLU A 364 26.52 -5.91 -35.93
N LYS A 365 26.61 -4.73 -36.55
CA LYS A 365 27.06 -4.59 -37.94
C LYS A 365 28.55 -4.76 -38.13
N GLU A 366 29.35 -4.34 -37.15
CA GLU A 366 30.78 -4.64 -37.11
C GLU A 366 31.03 -6.16 -37.03
N GLU A 367 30.31 -6.88 -36.19
CA GLU A 367 30.40 -8.35 -36.10
C GLU A 367 30.00 -9.05 -37.41
N GLU A 368 28.90 -8.62 -38.05
CA GLU A 368 28.48 -9.15 -39.36
C GLU A 368 29.55 -8.90 -40.44
N LEU A 369 30.16 -7.71 -40.45
CA LEU A 369 31.18 -7.34 -41.44
C LEU A 369 32.47 -8.14 -41.24
N LEU A 370 32.90 -8.31 -39.99
CA LEU A 370 34.08 -9.08 -39.64
C LEU A 370 33.90 -10.56 -40.02
N ALA A 371 32.69 -11.11 -39.86
CA ALA A 371 32.39 -12.47 -40.34
C ALA A 371 32.52 -12.61 -41.87
N ILE A 372 32.32 -11.53 -42.63
CA ILE A 372 32.58 -11.51 -44.07
C ILE A 372 34.09 -11.51 -44.34
N PHE A 373 34.85 -10.68 -43.62
CA PHE A 373 36.30 -10.57 -43.79
C PHE A 373 37.08 -11.79 -43.30
N ASP A 374 36.57 -12.51 -42.29
CA ASP A 374 37.19 -13.72 -41.74
C ASP A 374 36.99 -14.97 -42.62
N LYS A 375 36.25 -14.87 -43.74
CA LYS A 375 36.09 -16.00 -44.68
C LYS A 375 37.44 -16.38 -45.31
N THR A 376 37.75 -17.67 -45.27
CA THR A 376 38.95 -18.25 -45.90
C THR A 376 38.84 -18.36 -47.41
N GLU A 377 37.62 -18.39 -47.95
CA GLU A 377 37.35 -18.42 -49.39
C GLU A 377 37.42 -17.01 -50.01
N PRO A 378 37.76 -16.89 -51.31
CA PRO A 378 37.71 -15.61 -52.01
C PRO A 378 36.33 -14.96 -51.93
N LEU A 379 36.28 -13.66 -51.63
CA LEU A 379 35.02 -12.93 -51.52
C LEU A 379 34.26 -12.92 -52.86
N THR A 380 33.00 -13.34 -52.83
CA THR A 380 32.16 -13.41 -54.02
C THR A 380 31.64 -12.02 -54.45
N LYS A 381 31.61 -11.75 -55.77
CA LYS A 381 31.01 -10.54 -56.36
C LYS A 381 29.59 -10.82 -56.86
N GLY A 382 28.74 -9.79 -56.92
CA GLY A 382 27.36 -9.86 -57.41
C GLY A 382 26.35 -9.41 -56.35
N ALA A 383 25.08 -9.22 -56.73
CA ALA A 383 24.03 -8.56 -55.91
C ALA A 383 23.82 -9.13 -54.50
N ASP A 384 24.19 -10.41 -54.30
CA ASP A 384 24.16 -11.13 -53.02
C ASP A 384 25.54 -11.66 -52.58
N GLY A 385 26.59 -11.26 -53.29
CA GLY A 385 27.98 -11.55 -53.00
C GLY A 385 28.45 -10.86 -51.73
N ASP A 386 29.54 -11.36 -51.20
CA ASP A 386 30.14 -10.91 -49.94
C ASP A 386 30.52 -9.42 -49.97
N VAL A 387 30.97 -8.93 -51.13
CA VAL A 387 31.34 -7.52 -51.33
C VAL A 387 30.12 -6.59 -51.21
N ASP A 388 29.03 -6.92 -51.88
CA ASP A 388 27.82 -6.07 -51.89
C ASP A 388 27.13 -6.10 -50.51
N LYS A 389 27.19 -7.23 -49.80
CA LYS A 389 26.75 -7.34 -48.40
C LYS A 389 27.60 -6.46 -47.48
N ALA A 390 28.93 -6.51 -47.62
CA ALA A 390 29.84 -5.67 -46.86
C ALA A 390 29.58 -4.16 -47.11
N GLU A 391 29.37 -3.75 -48.36
CA GLU A 391 29.05 -2.34 -48.69
C GLU A 391 27.73 -1.86 -48.09
N LYS A 392 26.68 -2.71 -48.07
CA LYS A 392 25.41 -2.40 -47.38
C LYS A 392 25.58 -2.26 -45.87
N ILE A 393 26.38 -3.12 -45.25
CA ILE A 393 26.67 -3.07 -43.81
C ILE A 393 27.45 -1.79 -43.47
N ILE A 394 28.48 -1.47 -44.26
CA ILE A 394 29.28 -0.23 -44.12
C ILE A 394 28.38 1.01 -44.21
N LYS A 395 27.46 1.04 -45.16
CA LYS A 395 26.47 2.13 -45.26
C LYS A 395 25.61 2.24 -44.01
N THR A 396 25.14 1.11 -43.46
CA THR A 396 24.32 1.09 -42.23
C THR A 396 25.08 1.64 -41.03
N ILE A 397 26.38 1.33 -40.91
CA ILE A 397 27.27 1.88 -39.88
C ILE A 397 27.43 3.41 -40.05
N ARG A 398 27.58 3.88 -41.29
CA ARG A 398 27.64 5.31 -41.60
C ARG A 398 26.35 6.03 -41.23
N ASP A 399 25.19 5.49 -41.62
CA ASP A 399 23.86 6.05 -41.35
C ASP A 399 23.52 6.04 -39.84
N ALA A 400 24.12 5.12 -39.06
CA ALA A 400 24.00 5.08 -37.60
C ALA A 400 24.85 6.15 -36.86
N GLY A 401 25.62 6.97 -37.59
CA GLY A 401 26.42 8.07 -37.04
C GLY A 401 27.91 7.77 -36.88
N PHE A 402 28.45 6.73 -37.55
CA PHE A 402 29.86 6.33 -37.44
C PHE A 402 30.63 6.38 -38.77
N PRO A 403 30.77 7.55 -39.41
CA PRO A 403 31.37 7.69 -40.74
C PRO A 403 32.84 7.23 -40.79
N ASN A 404 33.67 7.61 -39.80
CA ASN A 404 35.09 7.24 -39.79
C ASN A 404 35.32 5.73 -39.73
N LEU A 405 34.45 5.00 -39.00
CA LEU A 405 34.52 3.55 -38.91
C LEU A 405 34.09 2.90 -40.22
N ALA A 406 33.01 3.42 -40.83
CA ALA A 406 32.56 2.98 -42.15
C ALA A 406 33.65 3.20 -43.22
N ASP A 407 34.37 4.32 -43.18
CA ASP A 407 35.44 4.62 -44.13
C ASP A 407 36.64 3.66 -43.95
N LYS A 408 37.05 3.40 -42.71
CA LYS A 408 38.07 2.38 -42.40
C LYS A 408 37.71 1.01 -43.00
N TYR A 409 36.46 0.59 -42.85
CA TYR A 409 36.00 -0.68 -43.40
C TYR A 409 35.88 -0.69 -44.92
N SER A 410 35.55 0.46 -45.52
CA SER A 410 35.57 0.64 -46.98
C SER A 410 36.98 0.44 -47.53
N ASP A 411 37.99 1.01 -46.85
CA ASP A 411 39.40 0.85 -47.23
C ASP A 411 39.87 -0.61 -47.09
N GLN A 412 39.49 -1.28 -45.99
CA GLN A 412 39.78 -2.70 -45.79
C GLN A 412 39.14 -3.56 -46.88
N LEU A 413 37.85 -3.35 -47.19
CA LEU A 413 37.17 -4.07 -48.26
C LEU A 413 37.84 -3.83 -49.62
N ALA A 414 38.31 -2.61 -49.90
CA ALA A 414 39.05 -2.30 -51.12
C ALA A 414 40.38 -3.07 -51.22
N SER A 415 41.10 -3.25 -50.12
CA SER A 415 42.35 -4.01 -50.08
C SER A 415 42.16 -5.52 -50.37
N LEU A 416 40.99 -6.07 -50.04
CA LEU A 416 40.61 -7.46 -50.28
C LEU A 416 40.16 -7.73 -51.73
N LYS A 417 39.90 -6.70 -52.53
CA LYS A 417 39.48 -6.83 -53.95
C LYS A 417 40.64 -7.15 -54.92
N ILE A 418 41.88 -7.27 -54.43
CA ILE A 418 43.06 -7.60 -55.23
C ILE A 418 43.26 -9.12 -55.23
N ASP A 419 43.25 -9.76 -56.41
CA ASP A 419 43.45 -11.21 -56.62
C ASP A 419 44.85 -11.65 -56.11
N ASN A 420 44.98 -11.86 -54.80
CA ASN A 420 46.22 -12.21 -54.11
C ASN A 420 46.36 -13.73 -54.00
N ALA A 421 46.67 -14.40 -55.12
CA ALA A 421 47.08 -15.81 -55.08
C ALA A 421 48.48 -15.94 -54.43
N HIS A 422 48.66 -16.92 -53.54
CA HIS A 422 49.97 -17.24 -52.99
C HIS A 422 50.94 -17.69 -54.10
N PRO A 423 52.19 -17.24 -54.11
CA PRO A 423 53.20 -17.78 -55.02
C PRO A 423 53.47 -19.26 -54.73
N PRO A 424 53.88 -20.06 -55.73
CA PRO A 424 54.17 -21.48 -55.54
C PRO A 424 55.37 -21.76 -54.62
N SER A 425 56.23 -20.77 -54.38
CA SER A 425 57.33 -20.84 -53.42
C SER A 425 57.53 -19.48 -52.73
N SER A 426 57.97 -19.52 -51.47
CA SER A 426 58.27 -18.31 -50.69
C SER A 426 59.60 -17.69 -51.08
N ASP A 427 59.64 -16.37 -51.09
CA ASP A 427 60.89 -15.60 -51.10
C ASP A 427 61.67 -15.80 -49.79
N GLN A 428 62.95 -16.17 -49.91
CA GLN A 428 63.77 -16.54 -48.74
C GLN A 428 64.10 -15.33 -47.85
N ALA A 429 64.27 -14.14 -48.44
CA ALA A 429 64.51 -12.92 -47.67
C ALA A 429 63.28 -12.55 -46.83
N THR A 430 62.09 -12.67 -47.43
CA THR A 430 60.81 -12.46 -46.76
C THR A 430 60.58 -13.48 -45.63
N LYS A 431 60.88 -14.77 -45.86
CA LYS A 431 60.82 -15.79 -44.79
C LYS A 431 61.68 -15.44 -43.58
N LEU A 432 62.93 -15.04 -43.83
CA LEU A 432 63.85 -14.68 -42.75
C LEU A 432 63.35 -13.45 -42.00
N HIS A 433 62.88 -12.43 -42.73
CA HIS A 433 62.33 -11.22 -42.17
C HIS A 433 61.10 -11.48 -41.28
N VAL A 434 60.14 -12.29 -41.74
CA VAL A 434 58.95 -12.67 -40.96
C VAL A 434 59.34 -13.46 -39.71
N LYS A 435 60.31 -14.37 -39.81
CA LYS A 435 60.82 -15.13 -38.66
C LYS A 435 61.47 -14.23 -37.61
N GLU A 436 62.30 -13.26 -38.03
CA GLU A 436 62.90 -12.28 -37.15
C GLU A 436 61.87 -11.35 -36.51
N MET A 437 60.86 -10.94 -37.28
CA MET A 437 59.75 -10.12 -36.82
C MET A 437 58.95 -10.82 -35.70
N ILE A 438 58.61 -12.11 -35.88
CA ILE A 438 57.90 -12.91 -34.88
C ILE A 438 58.77 -13.12 -33.63
N LYS A 439 60.06 -13.45 -33.82
CA LYS A 439 61.02 -13.66 -32.72
C LYS A 439 61.28 -12.38 -31.92
N GLY A 440 61.38 -11.23 -32.59
CA GLY A 440 61.56 -9.91 -32.01
C GLY A 440 60.32 -9.35 -31.32
N LYS A 441 59.24 -10.13 -31.27
CA LYS A 441 57.94 -9.75 -30.71
C LYS A 441 57.30 -8.53 -31.38
N ARG A 442 57.57 -8.28 -32.66
CA ARG A 442 57.04 -7.14 -33.43
C ARG A 442 56.05 -7.55 -34.52
N GLY A 443 55.81 -8.85 -34.67
CA GLY A 443 54.87 -9.41 -35.65
C GLY A 443 53.42 -9.17 -35.28
N THR A 444 52.62 -8.86 -36.31
CA THR A 444 51.19 -8.52 -36.25
C THR A 444 50.53 -9.09 -37.51
N TYR A 445 49.22 -9.36 -37.47
CA TYR A 445 48.55 -10.06 -38.57
C TYR A 445 48.55 -9.22 -39.86
N LEU A 446 48.49 -7.88 -39.79
CA LEU A 446 48.64 -7.01 -40.98
C LEU A 446 50.02 -7.15 -41.57
N LYS A 447 51.07 -7.09 -40.74
CA LYS A 447 52.45 -7.23 -41.23
C LYS A 447 52.65 -8.58 -41.88
N LEU A 448 52.12 -9.65 -41.29
CA LEU A 448 52.15 -10.98 -41.91
C LEU A 448 51.39 -11.00 -43.25
N ASN A 449 50.18 -10.43 -43.29
CA ASN A 449 49.35 -10.36 -44.49
C ASN A 449 50.00 -9.54 -45.62
N ASN A 450 50.79 -8.51 -45.29
CA ASN A 450 51.58 -7.76 -46.28
C ASN A 450 52.66 -8.63 -46.98
N PHE A 451 53.02 -9.77 -46.39
CA PHE A 451 53.93 -10.74 -47.00
C PHE A 451 53.20 -11.88 -47.71
N LYS A 452 51.86 -11.87 -47.75
CA LYS A 452 51.03 -12.96 -48.33
C LYS A 452 51.40 -13.28 -49.77
N THR A 453 51.67 -12.25 -50.59
CA THR A 453 52.06 -12.40 -52.00
C THR A 453 53.51 -12.84 -52.21
N SER A 454 54.32 -12.87 -51.15
CA SER A 454 55.74 -13.25 -51.17
C SER A 454 56.00 -14.57 -50.44
N LEU A 455 54.97 -15.16 -49.87
CA LEU A 455 55.01 -16.41 -49.12
C LEU A 455 54.11 -17.45 -49.76
N SER A 456 54.63 -18.67 -49.93
CA SER A 456 53.78 -19.82 -50.22
C SER A 456 52.73 -19.99 -49.13
N GLU A 457 51.57 -20.54 -49.51
CA GLU A 457 50.44 -20.76 -48.60
C GLU A 457 50.88 -21.51 -47.32
N LYS A 458 51.64 -22.59 -47.49
CA LYS A 458 52.20 -23.38 -46.39
C LYS A 458 53.05 -22.54 -45.43
N ASP A 459 53.96 -21.73 -45.97
CA ASP A 459 54.85 -20.93 -45.13
C ASP A 459 54.11 -19.77 -44.45
N TYR A 460 53.11 -19.21 -45.12
CA TYR A 460 52.23 -18.19 -44.57
C TYR A 460 51.45 -18.74 -43.36
N ASP A 461 50.85 -19.92 -43.51
CA ASP A 461 50.15 -20.60 -42.41
C ASP A 461 51.09 -20.95 -41.26
N ASP A 462 52.28 -21.51 -41.55
CA ASP A 462 53.29 -21.81 -40.52
C ASP A 462 53.71 -20.55 -39.74
N PHE A 463 53.81 -19.40 -40.40
CA PHE A 463 54.11 -18.13 -39.73
C PHE A 463 52.92 -17.54 -38.99
N ARG A 464 51.68 -17.74 -39.47
CA ARG A 464 50.46 -17.35 -38.78
C ARG A 464 50.37 -18.06 -37.44
N ASP A 465 50.57 -19.37 -37.43
CA ASP A 465 50.48 -20.20 -36.22
C ASP A 465 51.60 -19.83 -35.22
N GLN A 466 52.81 -19.57 -35.69
CA GLN A 466 53.91 -19.07 -34.85
C GLN A 466 53.62 -17.68 -34.27
N LEU A 467 52.99 -16.80 -35.05
CA LEU A 467 52.59 -15.47 -34.60
C LEU A 467 51.50 -15.56 -33.53
N GLU A 468 50.49 -16.40 -33.73
CA GLU A 468 49.41 -16.63 -32.77
C GLU A 468 49.95 -17.18 -31.45
N ALA A 469 50.84 -18.16 -31.49
CA ALA A 469 51.50 -18.69 -30.28
C ALA A 469 52.30 -17.59 -29.53
N SER A 470 52.97 -16.71 -30.27
CA SER A 470 53.71 -15.57 -29.71
C SER A 470 52.79 -14.54 -29.05
N LEU A 471 51.63 -14.28 -29.64
CA LEU A 471 50.64 -13.33 -29.11
C LEU A 471 49.91 -13.89 -27.89
N ASN A 472 49.50 -15.15 -27.91
CA ASN A 472 48.89 -15.84 -26.77
C ASN A 472 49.81 -15.81 -25.54
N LYS A 473 51.11 -16.08 -25.75
CA LYS A 473 52.10 -15.98 -24.67
C LYS A 473 52.20 -14.57 -24.07
N ARG A 474 52.02 -13.52 -24.88
CA ARG A 474 52.01 -12.13 -24.38
C ARG A 474 50.71 -11.78 -23.66
N MET A 475 49.59 -12.31 -24.13
CA MET A 475 48.30 -12.16 -23.45
C MET A 475 48.33 -12.78 -22.06
N ASP A 476 48.96 -13.94 -21.89
CA ASP A 476 49.08 -14.57 -20.57
C ASP A 476 49.98 -13.78 -19.63
N LEU A 477 51.07 -13.19 -20.14
CA LEU A 477 51.89 -12.25 -19.35
C LEU A 477 51.08 -11.01 -18.93
N ALA A 478 50.27 -10.46 -19.83
CA ALA A 478 49.41 -9.32 -19.54
C ALA A 478 48.32 -9.64 -18.50
N LYS A 479 47.75 -10.86 -18.52
CA LYS A 479 46.84 -11.34 -17.46
C LYS A 479 47.53 -11.38 -16.09
N GLY A 480 48.81 -11.81 -16.05
CA GLY A 480 49.61 -11.80 -14.83
C GLY A 480 49.83 -10.38 -14.28
N GLU A 481 50.04 -9.40 -15.16
CA GLU A 481 50.21 -8.00 -14.75
C GLU A 481 48.92 -7.41 -14.15
N ILE A 482 47.75 -7.72 -14.73
CA ILE A 482 46.43 -7.32 -14.19
C ILE A 482 46.25 -7.84 -12.76
N VAL A 483 46.61 -9.11 -12.50
CA VAL A 483 46.57 -9.73 -11.16
C VAL A 483 47.45 -8.96 -10.19
N SER A 484 48.69 -8.69 -10.58
CA SER A 484 49.66 -8.05 -9.70
C SER A 484 49.28 -6.60 -9.38
N ALA A 485 48.71 -5.88 -10.34
CA ALA A 485 48.36 -4.47 -10.17
C ALA A 485 47.06 -4.27 -9.37
N ILE A 486 46.05 -5.12 -9.58
CA ILE A 486 44.74 -5.00 -8.93
C ILE A 486 44.70 -5.75 -7.58
N GLY A 487 45.66 -6.65 -7.34
CA GLY A 487 45.70 -7.49 -6.14
C GLY A 487 44.63 -8.59 -6.14
N PHE A 488 44.11 -8.97 -7.31
CA PHE A 488 43.09 -10.00 -7.46
C PHE A 488 43.70 -11.33 -7.88
N ASN A 489 43.48 -12.40 -7.10
CA ASN A 489 43.90 -13.75 -7.47
C ASN A 489 42.79 -14.48 -8.24
N TRP A 490 43.03 -14.84 -9.51
CA TRP A 490 42.07 -15.56 -10.37
C TRP A 490 41.61 -16.90 -9.78
N GLU A 491 42.39 -17.55 -8.91
CA GLU A 491 41.96 -18.77 -8.23
C GLU A 491 40.80 -18.52 -7.26
N LEU A 492 40.64 -17.29 -6.77
CA LEU A 492 39.53 -16.91 -5.90
C LEU A 492 38.19 -16.82 -6.64
N GLU A 493 38.19 -16.69 -7.98
CA GLU A 493 36.96 -16.68 -8.80
C GLU A 493 36.19 -18.00 -8.71
N LYS A 494 36.86 -19.10 -8.35
CA LYS A 494 36.24 -20.43 -8.18
C LYS A 494 35.40 -20.54 -6.90
N PHE A 495 35.52 -19.60 -5.96
CA PHE A 495 34.72 -19.60 -4.74
C PHE A 495 33.46 -18.74 -4.93
N SER A 496 32.30 -19.31 -4.63
CA SER A 496 30.99 -18.68 -4.81
C SER A 496 30.70 -17.48 -3.88
N THR A 497 31.64 -17.11 -2.99
CA THR A 497 31.42 -16.16 -1.89
C THR A 497 32.49 -15.06 -1.82
N LEU A 498 32.75 -14.38 -2.94
CA LEU A 498 33.49 -13.10 -2.90
C LEU A 498 32.62 -12.03 -2.22
N VAL A 499 33.17 -11.37 -1.18
CA VAL A 499 32.49 -10.32 -0.40
C VAL A 499 33.31 -9.03 -0.45
N GLY A 500 32.63 -7.87 -0.46
CA GLY A 500 33.29 -6.57 -0.36
C GLY A 500 34.23 -6.25 -1.51
N ASP A 501 35.44 -5.79 -1.16
CA ASP A 501 36.42 -5.27 -2.12
C ASP A 501 36.94 -6.34 -3.08
N ASP A 502 37.00 -7.61 -2.67
CA ASP A 502 37.38 -8.72 -3.55
C ASP A 502 36.41 -8.87 -4.74
N LYS A 503 35.13 -8.57 -4.53
CA LYS A 503 34.11 -8.59 -5.58
C LYS A 503 34.25 -7.37 -6.51
N ALA A 504 34.65 -6.22 -5.99
CA ALA A 504 34.92 -5.03 -6.79
C ALA A 504 36.19 -5.21 -7.65
N ASN A 505 37.27 -5.72 -7.04
CA ASN A 505 38.52 -6.03 -7.70
C ASN A 505 38.35 -7.12 -8.77
N ALA A 506 37.56 -8.17 -8.49
CA ALA A 506 37.20 -9.19 -9.49
C ALA A 506 36.44 -8.60 -10.68
N ARG A 507 35.46 -7.72 -10.42
CA ARG A 507 34.69 -7.05 -11.49
C ARG A 507 35.58 -6.18 -12.37
N GLU A 508 36.51 -5.45 -11.76
CA GLU A 508 37.40 -4.56 -12.51
C GLU A 508 38.46 -5.35 -13.28
N ALA A 509 39.08 -6.36 -12.68
CA ALA A 509 39.99 -7.27 -13.38
C ALA A 509 39.31 -7.93 -14.59
N LYS A 510 38.06 -8.35 -14.43
CA LYS A 510 37.25 -8.93 -15.52
C LYS A 510 36.89 -7.90 -16.59
N ARG A 511 36.61 -6.65 -16.21
CA ARG A 511 36.37 -5.54 -17.14
C ARG A 511 37.61 -5.29 -18.00
N ILE A 512 38.78 -5.15 -17.37
CA ILE A 512 40.06 -4.91 -18.05
C ILE A 512 40.41 -6.08 -18.95
N LEU A 513 40.26 -7.33 -18.48
CA LEU A 513 40.52 -8.51 -19.30
C LEU A 513 39.58 -8.60 -20.51
N THR A 514 38.31 -8.23 -20.34
CA THR A 514 37.33 -8.21 -21.44
C THR A 514 37.69 -7.17 -22.49
N LEU A 515 38.10 -5.97 -22.06
CA LEU A 515 38.57 -4.91 -22.97
C LEU A 515 39.85 -5.35 -23.70
N LEU A 516 40.81 -5.94 -22.99
CA LEU A 516 42.06 -6.44 -23.56
C LEU A 516 41.81 -7.55 -24.59
N ASN A 517 40.94 -8.51 -24.30
CA ASN A 517 40.58 -9.58 -25.24
C ASN A 517 39.87 -9.03 -26.48
N ARG A 518 38.98 -8.05 -26.32
CA ARG A 518 38.32 -7.39 -27.45
C ARG A 518 39.33 -6.71 -28.36
N GLU A 519 40.27 -5.95 -27.78
CA GLU A 519 41.31 -5.28 -28.56
C GLU A 519 42.28 -6.27 -29.21
N PHE A 520 42.58 -7.39 -28.56
CA PHE A 520 43.36 -8.48 -29.16
C PHE A 520 42.67 -9.05 -30.40
N ILE A 521 41.38 -9.37 -30.30
CA ILE A 521 40.57 -9.87 -31.42
C ILE A 521 40.50 -8.83 -32.53
N ASN A 522 40.25 -7.56 -32.20
CA ASN A 522 40.19 -6.49 -33.18
C ASN A 522 41.54 -6.28 -33.88
N ALA A 523 42.64 -6.31 -33.14
CA ALA A 523 43.97 -6.22 -33.74
C ALA A 523 44.33 -7.42 -34.60
N SER A 524 43.84 -8.61 -34.25
CA SER A 524 43.96 -9.79 -35.10
C SER A 524 43.22 -9.63 -36.42
N ARG A 525 41.99 -9.09 -36.35
CA ARG A 525 41.10 -8.91 -37.51
C ARG A 525 41.49 -7.76 -38.42
N GLU A 526 41.80 -6.62 -37.83
CA GLU A 526 42.22 -5.41 -38.55
C GLU A 526 43.71 -5.44 -38.93
N GLY A 527 44.41 -6.45 -38.40
CA GLY A 527 45.84 -6.66 -38.52
C GLY A 527 46.71 -5.61 -37.80
N THR A 528 46.13 -4.64 -37.08
CA THR A 528 46.88 -3.56 -36.44
C THR A 528 47.86 -4.06 -35.37
N ASP A 529 48.86 -3.24 -35.05
CA ASP A 529 49.84 -3.59 -34.03
C ASP A 529 49.21 -3.65 -32.63
N PHE A 530 49.45 -4.75 -31.89
CA PHE A 530 48.93 -4.94 -30.53
C PHE A 530 50.01 -5.42 -29.57
N PHE A 531 50.15 -4.67 -28.47
CA PHE A 531 51.12 -4.91 -27.41
C PHE A 531 50.38 -5.08 -26.09
N PRO A 532 50.02 -6.33 -25.71
CA PRO A 532 49.14 -6.60 -24.57
C PRO A 532 49.59 -5.94 -23.26
N LEU A 533 50.90 -5.95 -22.98
CA LEU A 533 51.45 -5.45 -21.71
C LEU A 533 51.36 -3.92 -21.58
N GLU A 534 51.72 -3.20 -22.66
CA GLU A 534 51.62 -1.74 -22.70
C GLU A 534 50.17 -1.30 -22.60
N ARG A 535 49.28 -2.05 -23.24
CA ARG A 535 47.85 -1.75 -23.21
C ARG A 535 47.23 -1.98 -21.84
N VAL A 536 47.63 -3.05 -21.13
CA VAL A 536 47.21 -3.28 -19.74
C VAL A 536 47.59 -2.09 -18.85
N LYS A 537 48.80 -1.52 -18.99
CA LYS A 537 49.21 -0.35 -18.20
C LYS A 537 48.29 0.85 -18.43
N VAL A 538 47.97 1.15 -19.70
CA VAL A 538 47.04 2.23 -20.04
C VAL A 538 45.63 1.97 -19.51
N LEU A 539 45.13 0.73 -19.60
CA LEU A 539 43.80 0.38 -19.09
C LEU A 539 43.72 0.45 -17.57
N ILE A 540 44.80 0.13 -16.86
CA ILE A 540 44.92 0.29 -15.40
C ILE A 540 44.95 1.77 -15.04
N GLU A 541 45.77 2.59 -15.71
CA GLU A 541 45.83 4.04 -15.49
C GLU A 541 44.49 4.75 -15.76
N ALA A 542 43.74 4.28 -16.76
CA ALA A 542 42.40 4.77 -17.09
C ALA A 542 41.30 4.23 -16.17
N SER A 543 41.57 3.14 -15.44
CA SER A 543 40.67 2.70 -14.38
C SER A 543 40.76 3.72 -13.25
N ASN A 544 39.62 4.28 -12.81
CA ASN A 544 39.55 5.28 -11.73
C ASN A 544 39.96 4.72 -10.35
N ILE A 545 40.67 3.57 -10.30
CA ILE A 545 41.40 3.13 -9.13
C ILE A 545 42.64 4.01 -9.00
N LYS A 546 42.43 5.27 -8.61
CA LYS A 546 43.43 5.90 -7.77
C LYS A 546 43.47 5.08 -6.48
N LEU A 547 44.58 4.39 -6.24
CA LEU A 547 44.96 3.98 -4.89
C LEU A 547 45.27 5.24 -4.07
N GLU A 548 44.27 6.11 -3.88
CA GLU A 548 44.38 7.26 -3.00
C GLU A 548 44.38 6.72 -1.57
N ASP A 549 45.39 7.14 -0.80
CA ASP A 549 45.57 6.74 0.60
C ASP A 549 44.32 6.98 1.46
N ASP A 550 43.41 7.84 1.02
CA ASP A 550 42.10 8.09 1.63
C ASP A 550 41.14 6.86 1.56
N ILE A 551 41.21 6.06 0.49
CA ILE A 551 40.45 4.81 0.39
C ILE A 551 41.04 3.74 1.33
N ARG A 552 42.37 3.69 1.45
CA ARG A 552 43.08 2.83 2.43
C ARG A 552 42.74 3.25 3.87
N LEU A 553 42.72 4.54 4.16
CA LEU A 553 42.36 5.11 5.46
C LEU A 553 40.89 4.81 5.81
N LYS A 554 39.98 4.91 4.84
CA LYS A 554 38.57 4.57 5.02
C LYS A 554 38.34 3.07 5.23
N ALA A 555 39.10 2.21 4.55
CA ALA A 555 39.08 0.76 4.78
C ALA A 555 39.62 0.43 6.18
N LEU A 556 40.73 1.05 6.59
CA LEU A 556 41.30 0.93 7.93
C LEU A 556 40.29 1.34 9.02
N ASN A 557 39.67 2.51 8.87
CA ASN A 557 38.66 3.01 9.81
C ASN A 557 37.43 2.10 9.88
N ARG A 558 37.04 1.48 8.76
CA ARG A 558 35.91 0.55 8.73
C ARG A 558 36.25 -0.78 9.42
N SER A 559 37.47 -1.29 9.27
CA SER A 559 37.95 -2.47 9.99
C SER A 559 38.09 -2.20 11.49
N ILE A 560 38.62 -1.03 11.88
CA ILE A 560 38.67 -0.58 13.29
C ILE A 560 37.26 -0.53 13.88
N ASN A 561 36.29 0.05 13.16
CA ASN A 561 34.90 0.12 13.63
C ASN A 561 34.24 -1.26 13.77
N ASN A 562 34.50 -2.19 12.85
CA ASN A 562 33.97 -3.56 12.96
C ASN A 562 34.58 -4.33 14.13
N ILE A 563 35.88 -4.14 14.38
CA ILE A 563 36.56 -4.68 15.55
C ILE A 563 35.93 -4.08 16.81
N ASN A 564 35.76 -2.76 16.88
CA ASN A 564 35.11 -2.08 18.02
C ASN A 564 33.66 -2.55 18.25
N GLN A 565 32.88 -2.81 17.21
CA GLN A 565 31.52 -3.34 17.36
C GLN A 565 31.52 -4.76 17.91
N HIS A 566 32.45 -5.61 17.50
CA HIS A 566 32.58 -6.96 18.06
C HIS A 566 33.10 -6.91 19.49
N ILE A 567 34.04 -6.01 19.79
CA ILE A 567 34.50 -5.76 21.16
C ILE A 567 33.32 -5.34 22.03
N ASN A 568 32.56 -4.32 21.64
CA ASN A 568 31.42 -3.84 22.41
C ASN A 568 30.37 -4.93 22.62
N TYR A 569 30.08 -5.73 21.60
CA TYR A 569 29.18 -6.88 21.72
C TYR A 569 29.67 -7.90 22.77
N PHE A 570 30.97 -8.17 22.83
CA PHE A 570 31.55 -9.09 23.82
C PHE A 570 31.76 -8.44 25.19
N THR A 571 32.03 -7.14 25.26
CA THR A 571 32.09 -6.36 26.50
C THR A 571 30.72 -6.31 27.15
N GLU A 572 29.65 -6.02 26.40
CA GLU A 572 28.26 -6.10 26.90
C GLU A 572 27.92 -7.49 27.42
N LYS A 573 28.44 -8.54 26.78
CA LYS A 573 28.26 -9.93 27.20
C LYS A 573 29.13 -10.31 28.41
N ALA A 574 30.31 -9.71 28.57
CA ALA A 574 31.23 -9.92 29.69
C ALA A 574 30.85 -9.10 30.93
N VAL A 575 30.25 -7.91 30.77
CA VAL A 575 29.64 -7.09 31.85
C VAL A 575 28.56 -7.89 32.60
N GLN A 576 27.92 -8.85 31.92
CA GLN A 576 26.96 -9.75 32.56
C GLN A 576 27.60 -10.84 33.44
N GLU A 577 28.92 -11.07 33.34
CA GLU A 577 29.55 -12.24 33.99
C GLU A 577 30.82 -11.94 34.84
N ASN A 578 31.60 -10.86 34.63
CA ASN A 578 32.62 -10.41 35.61
C ASN A 578 33.23 -9.03 35.27
N THR A 579 33.34 -8.13 36.25
CA THR A 579 33.75 -6.73 36.03
C THR A 579 35.26 -6.46 35.99
N GLU A 580 36.12 -7.37 36.45
CA GLU A 580 37.57 -7.12 36.52
C GLU A 580 38.31 -7.19 35.17
N PHE A 581 37.70 -7.74 34.12
CA PHE A 581 38.40 -7.94 32.83
C PHE A 581 38.42 -6.68 31.95
N ILE A 582 37.50 -5.74 32.16
CA ILE A 582 37.32 -4.58 31.29
C ILE A 582 38.49 -3.59 31.43
N ASP A 583 38.93 -3.32 32.67
CA ASP A 583 40.01 -2.36 32.96
C ASP A 583 41.38 -2.79 32.39
N VAL A 584 41.56 -4.09 32.10
CA VAL A 584 42.78 -4.62 31.48
C VAL A 584 42.80 -4.40 29.96
N ILE A 585 41.62 -4.32 29.33
CA ILE A 585 41.49 -4.29 27.87
C ILE A 585 41.23 -2.87 27.35
N THR A 586 40.54 -2.03 28.12
CA THR A 586 40.29 -0.64 27.76
C THR A 586 41.37 0.25 28.37
N GLY A 587 42.20 0.86 27.52
CA GLY A 587 43.09 1.93 27.95
C GLY A 587 42.31 3.24 28.13
N GLU A 588 42.91 4.20 28.83
CA GLU A 588 42.28 5.50 29.11
C GLU A 588 41.94 6.32 27.84
N ASN A 589 42.50 5.95 26.69
CA ASN A 589 42.18 6.50 25.38
C ASN A 589 42.42 5.45 24.28
N ASP A 590 42.04 5.79 23.05
CA ASP A 590 42.09 4.88 21.89
C ASP A 590 43.50 4.36 21.59
N GLU A 591 44.53 5.21 21.76
CA GLU A 591 45.93 4.84 21.52
C GLU A 591 46.44 3.86 22.59
N LYS A 592 46.14 4.11 23.87
CA LYS A 592 46.53 3.25 25.00
C LYS A 592 45.76 1.94 24.99
N THR A 593 44.50 1.96 24.52
CA THR A 593 43.71 0.76 24.23
C THR A 593 44.40 -0.03 23.13
N LEU A 594 44.75 0.58 22.00
CA LEU A 594 45.46 -0.10 20.92
C LEU A 594 46.81 -0.69 21.40
N GLN A 595 47.57 0.02 22.22
CA GLN A 595 48.82 -0.46 22.81
C GLN A 595 48.60 -1.64 23.77
N ASN A 596 47.56 -1.60 24.61
CA ASN A 596 47.21 -2.71 25.50
C ASN A 596 46.84 -3.96 24.69
N TRP A 597 46.13 -3.80 23.59
CA TRP A 597 45.77 -4.88 22.67
C TRP A 597 46.99 -5.44 21.94
N ILE A 598 47.86 -4.57 21.44
CA ILE A 598 49.13 -4.97 20.83
C ILE A 598 49.98 -5.74 21.85
N ASN A 599 50.08 -5.28 23.09
CA ASN A 599 50.84 -5.96 24.15
C ASN A 599 50.24 -7.31 24.53
N LEU A 600 48.90 -7.40 24.66
CA LEU A 600 48.21 -8.66 24.94
C LEU A 600 48.46 -9.70 23.84
N ILE A 601 48.37 -9.27 22.57
CA ILE A 601 48.49 -10.14 21.40
C ILE A 601 49.96 -10.45 21.08
N SER A 602 50.89 -9.53 21.33
CA SER A 602 52.33 -9.75 21.12
C SER A 602 52.90 -10.76 22.10
N ASN A 603 52.40 -10.77 23.34
CA ASN A 603 52.75 -11.75 24.36
C ASN A 603 52.20 -13.16 24.07
N TRP A 604 51.31 -13.33 23.08
CA TRP A 604 50.75 -14.63 22.71
C TRP A 604 51.57 -15.38 21.66
N LYS A 605 52.63 -14.77 21.14
CA LYS A 605 53.42 -15.35 20.05
C LYS A 605 54.43 -16.42 20.50
N ASP A 606 54.72 -16.52 21.80
CA ASP A 606 55.79 -17.37 22.33
C ASP A 606 55.32 -18.57 23.18
N PHE A 607 54.05 -18.96 23.14
CA PHE A 607 53.52 -20.01 24.03
C PHE A 607 53.52 -21.43 23.43
N GLU A 608 54.69 -22.05 23.33
CA GLU A 608 54.84 -23.52 23.30
C GLU A 608 54.93 -24.15 24.72
N GLU A 609 55.21 -23.35 25.76
CA GLU A 609 55.52 -23.86 27.12
C GLU A 609 54.31 -23.97 28.08
N LEU A 610 53.08 -23.75 27.60
CA LEU A 610 51.86 -23.81 28.44
C LEU A 610 51.50 -25.22 28.95
N ASN A 611 52.22 -26.25 28.51
CA ASN A 611 52.02 -27.62 29.00
C ASN A 611 52.66 -27.86 30.38
N ASP A 612 53.57 -27.01 30.84
CA ASP A 612 54.34 -27.21 32.07
C ASP A 612 53.68 -26.57 33.33
N ILE A 613 52.57 -25.86 33.16
CA ILE A 613 51.85 -25.25 34.29
C ILE A 613 50.96 -26.30 34.99
N PRO A 614 51.13 -26.52 36.32
CA PRO A 614 50.33 -27.47 37.09
C PRO A 614 48.82 -27.19 37.00
N GLN A 615 48.05 -28.27 36.84
CA GLN A 615 46.61 -28.25 36.51
C GLN A 615 45.74 -27.41 37.47
N GLN A 616 46.19 -27.20 38.71
CA GLN A 616 45.52 -26.39 39.73
C GLN A 616 45.53 -24.88 39.47
N TYR A 617 46.38 -24.38 38.58
CA TYR A 617 46.34 -22.98 38.10
C TYR A 617 45.51 -22.81 36.81
N ARG A 618 44.91 -23.90 36.29
CA ARG A 618 44.01 -23.87 35.11
C ARG A 618 42.54 -23.69 35.50
N ALA A 619 42.27 -23.00 36.60
CA ALA A 619 40.90 -22.75 37.05
C ALA A 619 40.31 -21.56 36.30
N GLY A 620 39.65 -21.85 35.19
CA GLY A 620 38.82 -20.90 34.45
C GLY A 620 38.24 -21.59 33.23
N ILE A 621 36.96 -21.94 33.29
CA ILE A 621 36.17 -22.68 32.27
C ILE A 621 36.37 -22.12 30.84
N VAL A 622 36.79 -20.86 30.72
CA VAL A 622 37.10 -20.15 29.47
C VAL A 622 38.29 -20.74 28.70
N LEU A 623 39.38 -21.15 29.38
CA LEU A 623 40.61 -21.63 28.71
C LEU A 623 40.45 -23.05 28.15
N GLN A 624 39.70 -23.92 28.83
CA GLN A 624 39.36 -25.26 28.34
C GLN A 624 38.40 -25.17 27.15
N TRP A 625 37.40 -24.27 27.23
CA TRP A 625 36.44 -24.02 26.16
C TRP A 625 37.10 -23.45 24.88
N TRP A 626 38.17 -22.66 25.04
CA TRP A 626 38.99 -22.13 23.94
C TRP A 626 39.90 -23.18 23.30
N ARG A 627 40.53 -24.05 24.10
CA ARG A 627 41.48 -25.06 23.60
C ARG A 627 40.79 -26.19 22.84
N ASP A 628 39.61 -26.62 23.30
CA ASP A 628 38.85 -27.73 22.70
C ASP A 628 38.20 -27.38 21.35
N ARG A 629 38.29 -26.11 20.90
CA ARG A 629 37.85 -25.66 19.56
C ARG A 629 38.99 -25.17 18.66
N GLY A 630 40.21 -25.62 18.94
CA GLY A 630 41.36 -25.49 18.04
C GLY A 630 41.10 -26.17 16.69
N THR A 631 40.53 -25.42 15.76
CA THR A 631 40.52 -25.53 14.27
C THR A 631 39.31 -24.79 13.67
N THR A 632 38.88 -23.67 14.24
CA THR A 632 37.81 -22.88 13.62
C THR A 632 38.35 -21.86 12.62
N PRO A 633 37.61 -21.58 11.52
CA PRO A 633 37.89 -20.55 10.52
C PRO A 633 38.18 -19.14 11.08
N TRP A 634 37.84 -18.92 12.35
CA TRP A 634 38.00 -17.68 13.10
C TRP A 634 39.47 -17.29 13.33
N ASN A 635 40.36 -18.22 13.72
CA ASN A 635 41.79 -17.93 13.88
C ASN A 635 42.43 -17.49 12.55
N LYS A 636 42.12 -18.20 11.45
CA LYS A 636 42.54 -17.82 10.09
C LYS A 636 41.98 -16.47 9.65
N ARG A 637 40.77 -16.10 10.10
CA ARG A 637 40.14 -14.83 9.72
C ARG A 637 40.77 -13.65 10.46
N ILE A 638 41.08 -13.81 11.74
CA ILE A 638 41.79 -12.80 12.53
C ILE A 638 43.25 -12.69 12.09
N GLU A 639 43.95 -13.81 11.85
CA GLU A 639 45.30 -13.79 11.25
C GLU A 639 45.31 -13.07 9.90
N ASN A 640 44.35 -13.35 9.01
CA ASN A 640 44.28 -12.70 7.70
C ASN A 640 44.01 -11.19 7.80
N GLU A 641 43.18 -10.74 8.74
CA GLU A 641 42.94 -9.31 8.95
C GLU A 641 44.13 -8.61 9.63
N LEU A 642 44.83 -9.29 10.54
CA LEU A 642 46.08 -8.78 11.15
C LEU A 642 47.23 -8.70 10.13
N VAL A 643 47.33 -9.66 9.19
CA VAL A 643 48.31 -9.63 8.09
C VAL A 643 48.04 -8.48 7.11
N LYS A 644 46.76 -8.16 6.85
CA LYS A 644 46.37 -6.99 6.05
C LYS A 644 46.71 -5.67 6.75
N LEU A 645 46.51 -5.60 8.07
CA LEU A 645 46.90 -4.45 8.90
C LEU A 645 48.42 -4.22 8.91
N ARG A 646 49.21 -5.29 9.04
CA ARG A 646 50.68 -5.20 9.08
C ARG A 646 51.27 -4.61 7.80
N LYS A 647 50.80 -5.08 6.63
CA LYS A 647 51.21 -4.59 5.30
C LYS A 647 50.80 -3.13 5.01
N GLY A 648 49.93 -2.53 5.82
CA GLY A 648 49.41 -1.18 5.64
C GLY A 648 50.12 -0.08 6.42
N LEU A 649 51.09 -0.40 7.29
CA LEU A 649 51.82 0.58 8.10
C LEU A 649 53.17 0.98 7.45
N PRO A 650 53.67 2.21 7.65
CA PRO A 650 54.98 2.61 7.13
C PRO A 650 56.08 1.83 7.87
N GLY A 651 56.76 0.93 7.16
CA GLY A 651 57.87 0.11 7.69
C GLY A 651 57.70 -1.40 7.52
N GLY A 652 56.49 -1.88 7.23
CA GLY A 652 56.21 -3.30 6.93
C GLY A 652 55.57 -4.11 8.04
#